data_AF-A0A7L7LAZ4-F1
#
_entry.id   AF-A0A7L7LAZ4-F1
#
_cell.length_a   1.000
_cell.length_b   1.000
_cell.length_c   1.000
_cell.angle_alpha   90.00
_cell.angle_beta   90.00
_cell.angle_gamma   90.00
#
_symmetry.space_group_name_H-M   'P 1'
#
loop_
_entity.id
_entity.type
_entity.pdbx_description
1 polymer ?
#
loop_
_entity_poly.entity_id
_entity_poly.type
_entity_poly.pdbx_seq_one_letter_code
_entity_poly.pdbx_strand_id
1 'polypeptide(L)'
;MEKQPKACLSSPITDMQPEYEVVVIGSGYGGSIAASRLARAGKKVCLLERGKEFQPGDFPEDQAQAAKEMQFNLPQQHLGSKTALYEFHMNKDINVFVGCGLGGTSLVNANVCIEPDKRVFNDEVWPREIRNDLDSVARGVQRAREMLRPECYPEGKNGYPVLPKTEAMKVAASALHEKFSFVPINVSFHTHINHVGVSQHKCDLCGDCVTGCNYGAKNTTLMNYLPDAINHRAQIFTEVAVQYLEKVNNKWLVYYCLQNAEREKFDAPFLFVKADMVVLGAGSLGSTEILLKSKERGLALSPMLGKRFTGNGDVLGFGFNNDCVINGIGYGKNKPGGKIKAVGPCIGGVIDLRGKEKLEDGFVIEDGSIPGALAGVLPGAFISFARLLGKDTDKNLKDFLVEKFRKIKAVIMGAYSGALNNTLTYLVMSHDDANGTMRVEGDRIRVDWPEVGKQPIFKTVNNKLQEATKALGGTYLTNPSWSKALNFDLVTVHPLGGCVMGESAEKGVVNHAGQVYAGEQGTELHPGLYVLDGAIIPRSVGVNPLLTISALAERCCELIAQDYKLTIPYHFPAVSPQEQMIKPVGIQFTEKMTGYFSTREKQDYTHAFELGQQTDSPCEFTLTIISDNLQRMLLSDRHEAKMVGTVTVPALSKNPLVVSEGIFNLFEEDQLAGGVLKMNYNMKLHAVDGQKFYFNGYKEVYDNPGFDLWTDTSTLFITIYEGSDKKGPVAGKGILKIQPKDFAAQITTMKALNTANPLETAQALKDFGLFFTKSLYQQYA
;
A
#
# COMPACT_ATOMS: atom_id res chain seq x y z
N MET A 1 24.56 10.49 -10.26
CA MET A 1 23.67 10.30 -11.41
C MET A 1 22.54 11.28 -11.21
N GLU A 2 22.36 12.22 -12.13
CA GLU A 2 21.14 13.03 -12.17
C GLU A 2 19.95 12.06 -12.20
N LYS A 3 18.98 12.27 -11.30
CA LYS A 3 17.75 11.47 -11.28
C LYS A 3 17.05 11.73 -12.62
N GLN A 4 16.99 10.73 -13.49
CA GLN A 4 16.14 10.80 -14.68
C GLN A 4 14.69 11.06 -14.24
N PRO A 5 13.95 11.89 -14.98
CA PRO A 5 12.56 12.16 -14.67
C PRO A 5 11.73 10.86 -14.72
N LYS A 6 10.87 10.66 -13.72
CA LYS A 6 10.29 9.35 -13.38
C LYS A 6 8.91 9.17 -13.99
N ALA A 7 8.71 8.07 -14.72
CA ALA A 7 7.40 7.66 -15.21
C ALA A 7 6.51 7.26 -14.04
N CYS A 8 5.27 7.76 -14.03
CA CYS A 8 4.32 7.57 -12.94
C CYS A 8 3.06 6.86 -13.45
N LEU A 9 2.65 5.79 -12.78
CA LEU A 9 1.42 5.03 -13.07
C LEU A 9 0.17 5.69 -12.49
N SER A 10 0.31 6.40 -11.37
CA SER A 10 -0.80 7.07 -10.70
C SER A 10 -1.34 8.28 -11.50
N SER A 11 -2.65 8.32 -11.66
CA SER A 11 -3.42 9.44 -12.21
C SER A 11 -3.58 10.57 -11.16
N PRO A 12 -3.69 11.84 -11.58
CA PRO A 12 -4.07 12.93 -10.69
C PRO A 12 -5.42 12.66 -10.01
N ILE A 13 -5.54 12.92 -8.71
CA ILE A 13 -6.78 12.67 -7.96
C ILE A 13 -7.99 13.45 -8.52
N THR A 14 -7.73 14.59 -9.15
CA THR A 14 -8.73 15.44 -9.80
C THR A 14 -9.34 14.84 -11.06
N ASP A 15 -8.73 13.79 -11.63
CA ASP A 15 -9.25 13.06 -12.79
C ASP A 15 -10.16 11.88 -12.40
N MET A 16 -10.34 11.64 -11.10
CA MET A 16 -11.24 10.61 -10.59
C MET A 16 -12.68 10.91 -10.98
N GLN A 17 -13.33 9.94 -11.60
CA GLN A 17 -14.73 10.00 -11.97
C GLN A 17 -15.62 9.74 -10.75
N PRO A 18 -16.84 10.31 -10.70
CA PRO A 18 -17.75 10.08 -9.57
C PRO A 18 -18.25 8.62 -9.49
N GLU A 19 -18.13 7.85 -10.58
CA GLU A 19 -18.64 6.49 -10.69
C GLU A 19 -17.78 5.63 -11.62
N TYR A 20 -17.60 4.36 -11.26
CA TYR A 20 -16.90 3.34 -12.03
C TYR A 20 -17.71 2.04 -12.10
N GLU A 21 -17.41 1.18 -13.08
CA GLU A 21 -17.97 -0.18 -13.08
C GLU A 21 -17.31 -1.02 -11.98
N VAL A 22 -16.01 -0.84 -11.77
CA VAL A 22 -15.26 -1.58 -10.75
C VAL A 22 -14.36 -0.62 -9.99
N VAL A 23 -14.45 -0.66 -8.65
CA VAL A 23 -13.44 -0.08 -7.76
C VAL A 23 -12.65 -1.21 -7.09
N VAL A 24 -11.33 -1.19 -7.26
CA VAL A 24 -10.39 -2.10 -6.61
C VAL A 24 -9.66 -1.35 -5.51
N ILE A 25 -9.59 -1.92 -4.31
CA ILE A 25 -9.01 -1.27 -3.14
C ILE A 25 -7.74 -2.01 -2.74
N GLY A 26 -6.59 -1.34 -2.82
CA GLY A 26 -5.27 -1.91 -2.58
C GLY A 26 -4.61 -2.42 -3.86
N SER A 27 -3.29 -2.25 -3.94
CA SER A 27 -2.50 -2.54 -5.15
C SER A 27 -1.51 -3.72 -5.00
N GLY A 28 -1.68 -4.53 -3.95
CA GLY A 28 -0.93 -5.77 -3.76
C GLY A 28 -1.29 -6.85 -4.80
N TYR A 29 -0.89 -8.10 -4.58
CA TYR A 29 -1.15 -9.20 -5.52
C TYR A 29 -2.63 -9.32 -5.90
N GLY A 30 -3.53 -9.50 -4.92
CA GLY A 30 -4.96 -9.65 -5.18
C GLY A 30 -5.57 -8.48 -5.95
N GLY A 31 -5.33 -7.25 -5.49
CA GLY A 31 -5.88 -6.03 -6.10
C GLY A 31 -5.30 -5.75 -7.51
N SER A 32 -3.99 -5.86 -7.69
CA SER A 32 -3.38 -5.64 -9.01
C SER A 32 -3.83 -6.67 -10.05
N ILE A 33 -3.98 -7.93 -9.66
CA ILE A 33 -4.55 -8.99 -10.51
C ILE A 33 -5.98 -8.63 -10.89
N ALA A 34 -6.83 -8.31 -9.92
CA ALA A 34 -8.21 -7.94 -10.19
C ALA A 34 -8.34 -6.74 -11.13
N ALA A 35 -7.53 -5.70 -10.91
CA ALA A 35 -7.53 -4.52 -11.77
C ALA A 35 -7.10 -4.86 -13.20
N SER A 36 -6.02 -5.63 -13.38
CA SER A 36 -5.55 -6.10 -14.68
C SER A 36 -6.62 -6.92 -15.40
N ARG A 37 -7.19 -7.94 -14.74
CA ARG A 37 -8.11 -8.88 -15.37
C ARG A 37 -9.46 -8.25 -15.70
N LEU A 38 -10.00 -7.42 -14.82
CA LEU A 38 -11.27 -6.72 -15.07
C LEU A 38 -11.10 -5.61 -16.11
N ALA A 39 -9.96 -4.91 -16.16
CA ALA A 39 -9.67 -3.95 -17.23
C ALA A 39 -9.52 -4.65 -18.59
N ARG A 40 -8.81 -5.79 -18.63
CA ARG A 40 -8.72 -6.67 -19.82
C ARG A 40 -10.08 -7.15 -20.30
N ALA A 41 -11.01 -7.39 -19.38
CA ALA A 41 -12.40 -7.71 -19.68
C ALA A 41 -13.24 -6.51 -20.18
N GLY A 42 -12.62 -5.33 -20.34
CA GLY A 42 -13.27 -4.13 -20.88
C GLY A 42 -14.00 -3.28 -19.84
N LYS A 43 -13.82 -3.55 -18.54
CA LYS A 43 -14.45 -2.76 -17.47
C LYS A 43 -13.74 -1.43 -17.23
N LYS A 44 -14.50 -0.40 -16.89
CA LYS A 44 -13.97 0.86 -16.33
C LYS A 44 -13.53 0.63 -14.89
N VAL A 45 -12.24 0.42 -14.70
CA VAL A 45 -11.61 0.10 -13.41
C VAL A 45 -10.96 1.34 -12.79
N CYS A 46 -11.24 1.57 -11.51
CA CYS A 46 -10.52 2.48 -10.64
C CYS A 46 -9.80 1.68 -9.55
N LEU A 47 -8.49 1.84 -9.40
CA LEU A 47 -7.72 1.28 -8.30
C LEU A 47 -7.34 2.37 -7.30
N LEU A 48 -7.61 2.13 -6.02
CA LEU A 48 -7.28 3.03 -4.91
C LEU A 48 -6.17 2.43 -4.04
N GLU A 49 -5.05 3.13 -3.91
CA GLU A 49 -3.91 2.75 -3.08
C GLU A 49 -3.68 3.79 -1.98
N ARG A 50 -3.48 3.34 -0.73
CA ARG A 50 -3.24 4.23 0.42
C ARG A 50 -1.84 4.83 0.42
N GLY A 51 -0.83 4.10 -0.03
CA GLY A 51 0.56 4.54 -0.02
C GLY A 51 0.97 5.33 -1.26
N LYS A 52 2.25 5.74 -1.28
CA LYS A 52 2.88 6.46 -2.40
C LYS A 52 3.24 5.52 -3.55
N GLU A 53 3.55 6.09 -4.70
CA GLU A 53 4.22 5.38 -5.77
C GLU A 53 5.75 5.44 -5.61
N PHE A 54 6.38 4.30 -5.33
CA PHE A 54 7.84 4.17 -5.24
C PHE A 54 8.39 3.55 -6.51
N GLN A 55 9.28 4.26 -7.21
CA GLN A 55 9.95 3.74 -8.41
C GLN A 55 11.35 3.23 -8.07
N PRO A 56 11.97 2.38 -8.91
CA PRO A 56 13.40 2.07 -8.78
C PRO A 56 14.23 3.36 -8.64
N GLY A 57 15.03 3.44 -7.58
CA GLY A 57 15.80 4.62 -7.19
C GLY A 57 15.14 5.50 -6.13
N ASP A 58 13.90 5.21 -5.70
CA ASP A 58 13.26 5.86 -4.54
C ASP A 58 13.39 5.04 -3.25
N PHE A 59 13.73 3.76 -3.34
CA PHE A 59 13.77 2.90 -2.17
C PHE A 59 14.94 3.29 -1.25
N PRO A 60 14.74 3.26 0.08
CA PRO A 60 15.78 3.63 1.03
C PRO A 60 17.09 2.84 0.90
N GLU A 61 18.21 3.54 0.70
CA GLU A 61 19.56 2.95 0.62
C GLU A 61 20.34 3.03 1.94
N ASP A 62 19.83 3.80 2.91
CA ASP A 62 20.46 4.01 4.21
C ASP A 62 19.45 4.10 5.35
N GLN A 63 19.96 4.09 6.59
CA GLN A 63 19.15 4.13 7.80
C GLN A 63 18.29 5.39 7.93
N ALA A 64 18.80 6.56 7.56
CA ALA A 64 18.07 7.82 7.70
C ALA A 64 16.92 7.90 6.70
N GLN A 65 17.12 7.40 5.48
CA GLN A 65 16.05 7.24 4.49
C GLN A 65 15.04 6.20 4.95
N ALA A 66 15.49 5.05 5.46
CA ALA A 66 14.61 3.99 5.91
C ALA A 66 13.73 4.46 7.08
N ALA A 67 14.31 5.20 8.04
CA ALA A 67 13.57 5.75 9.17
C ALA A 67 12.46 6.73 8.77
N LYS A 68 12.63 7.50 7.68
CA LYS A 68 11.58 8.40 7.15
C LYS A 68 10.40 7.63 6.56
N GLU A 69 10.67 6.43 6.05
CA GLU A 69 9.68 5.55 5.45
C GLU A 69 9.22 4.44 6.42
N MET A 70 9.47 4.59 7.73
CA MET A 70 8.89 3.72 8.76
C MET A 70 7.62 4.33 9.34
N GLN A 71 6.61 3.48 9.54
CA GLN A 71 5.41 3.80 10.30
C GLN A 71 5.04 2.66 11.25
N PHE A 72 4.48 3.02 12.40
CA PHE A 72 4.16 2.09 13.49
C PHE A 72 2.74 2.32 13.99
N ASN A 73 1.92 1.27 13.97
CA ASN A 73 0.61 1.24 14.59
C ASN A 73 0.73 0.67 16.01
N LEU A 74 1.02 1.53 16.98
CA LEU A 74 1.08 1.21 18.42
C LEU A 74 -0.31 1.19 19.04
N PRO A 75 -0.56 0.47 20.15
CA PRO A 75 -1.88 0.36 20.79
C PRO A 75 -2.65 1.70 20.89
N GLN A 76 -2.01 2.74 21.45
CA GLN A 76 -2.64 4.03 21.69
C GLN A 76 -2.40 5.08 20.59
N GLN A 77 -1.43 4.91 19.70
CA GLN A 77 -1.02 5.96 18.75
C GLN A 77 -0.42 5.41 17.45
N HIS A 78 -0.40 6.26 16.43
CA HIS A 78 0.33 6.02 15.19
C HIS A 78 1.60 6.89 15.17
N LEU A 79 2.74 6.31 14.77
CA LEU A 79 4.00 7.03 14.59
C LEU A 79 4.46 6.92 13.14
N GLY A 80 5.05 8.00 12.61
CA GLY A 80 5.49 8.09 11.22
C GLY A 80 4.41 8.63 10.28
N SER A 81 4.71 8.67 8.99
CA SER A 81 3.73 9.05 7.96
C SER A 81 2.85 7.85 7.61
N LYS A 82 1.54 8.07 7.49
CA LYS A 82 0.57 7.03 7.07
C LYS A 82 0.84 6.49 5.65
N THR A 83 1.61 7.20 4.84
CA THR A 83 2.00 6.82 3.47
C THR A 83 3.43 6.27 3.37
N ALA A 84 4.10 6.06 4.50
CA ALA A 84 5.46 5.53 4.57
C ALA A 84 5.55 4.05 4.13
N LEU A 85 6.65 3.65 3.48
CA LEU A 85 6.75 2.31 2.86
C LEU A 85 6.61 1.12 3.83
N TYR A 86 7.21 1.21 5.02
CA TYR A 86 7.35 0.10 5.97
C TYR A 86 6.37 0.27 7.13
N GLU A 87 5.33 -0.57 7.17
CA GLU A 87 4.33 -0.50 8.24
C GLU A 87 4.44 -1.68 9.20
N PHE A 88 4.57 -1.36 10.48
CA PHE A 88 4.58 -2.32 11.58
C PHE A 88 3.32 -2.17 12.42
N HIS A 89 2.52 -3.23 12.51
CA HIS A 89 1.45 -3.34 13.48
C HIS A 89 2.01 -3.97 14.75
N MET A 90 2.11 -3.16 15.80
CA MET A 90 2.64 -3.59 17.08
C MET A 90 1.47 -4.09 17.94
N ASN A 91 1.41 -5.41 18.16
CA ASN A 91 0.39 -6.05 18.99
C ASN A 91 1.03 -6.79 20.16
N LYS A 92 0.19 -7.34 21.02
CA LYS A 92 0.63 -8.00 22.25
C LYS A 92 1.34 -9.33 22.01
N ASP A 93 0.83 -10.16 21.10
CA ASP A 93 1.31 -11.53 20.92
C ASP A 93 2.06 -11.73 19.59
N ILE A 94 1.65 -11.01 18.54
CA ILE A 94 2.26 -11.09 17.21
C ILE A 94 2.28 -9.72 16.52
N ASN A 95 3.48 -9.30 16.11
CA ASN A 95 3.66 -8.10 15.30
C ASN A 95 3.56 -8.46 13.82
N VAL A 96 3.00 -7.55 13.03
CA VAL A 96 2.80 -7.77 11.58
C VAL A 96 3.53 -6.69 10.80
N PHE A 97 4.31 -7.10 9.81
CA PHE A 97 4.94 -6.20 8.86
C PHE A 97 4.25 -6.27 7.49
N VAL A 98 3.93 -5.10 6.92
CA VAL A 98 3.37 -4.98 5.57
C VAL A 98 4.03 -3.82 4.81
N GLY A 99 4.02 -3.91 3.48
CA GLY A 99 4.44 -2.80 2.61
C GLY A 99 3.26 -1.89 2.24
N CYS A 100 3.45 -0.58 2.33
CA CYS A 100 2.46 0.44 1.98
C CYS A 100 2.95 1.27 0.78
N GLY A 101 2.28 1.17 -0.35
CA GLY A 101 2.68 1.82 -1.59
C GLY A 101 2.09 1.16 -2.82
N LEU A 102 2.20 1.79 -3.99
CA LEU A 102 1.70 1.25 -5.25
C LEU A 102 2.45 -0.03 -5.64
N GLY A 103 1.84 -1.17 -5.33
CA GLY A 103 2.39 -2.52 -5.42
C GLY A 103 2.31 -3.33 -4.12
N GLY A 104 1.92 -2.69 -3.01
CA GLY A 104 1.84 -3.26 -1.67
C GLY A 104 3.13 -3.95 -1.22
N THR A 105 3.00 -5.04 -0.47
CA THR A 105 4.15 -5.85 0.01
C THR A 105 4.99 -6.46 -1.12
N SER A 106 4.54 -6.45 -2.39
CA SER A 106 5.41 -6.86 -3.50
C SER A 106 6.66 -5.97 -3.62
N LEU A 107 6.57 -4.70 -3.19
CA LEU A 107 7.69 -3.77 -3.18
C LEU A 107 8.80 -4.21 -2.23
N VAL A 108 8.46 -4.83 -1.08
CA VAL A 108 9.38 -5.10 0.04
C VAL A 108 9.50 -6.57 0.44
N ASN A 109 8.89 -7.51 -0.30
CA ASN A 109 9.08 -8.94 -0.06
C ASN A 109 10.39 -9.50 -0.67
N ALA A 110 10.61 -10.80 -0.49
CA ALA A 110 11.76 -11.53 -1.03
C ALA A 110 11.52 -12.26 -2.38
N ASN A 111 10.35 -12.10 -3.00
CA ASN A 111 9.99 -12.64 -4.33
C ASN A 111 9.79 -14.15 -4.49
N VAL A 112 9.75 -14.93 -3.41
CA VAL A 112 9.73 -16.40 -3.52
C VAL A 112 8.39 -16.95 -4.01
N CYS A 113 8.44 -17.79 -5.05
CA CYS A 113 7.29 -18.35 -5.75
C CYS A 113 7.18 -19.87 -5.58
N ILE A 114 7.04 -20.34 -4.36
CA ILE A 114 6.88 -21.77 -4.05
C ILE A 114 5.40 -22.15 -4.01
N GLU A 115 5.05 -23.29 -4.61
CA GLU A 115 3.71 -23.87 -4.47
C GLU A 115 3.57 -24.55 -3.09
N PRO A 116 2.44 -24.36 -2.38
CA PRO A 116 2.20 -25.05 -1.12
C PRO A 116 2.03 -26.56 -1.34
N ASP A 117 2.19 -27.34 -0.27
CA ASP A 117 1.88 -28.77 -0.32
C ASP A 117 0.40 -28.95 -0.69
N LYS A 118 0.07 -29.87 -1.61
CA LYS A 118 -1.30 -30.10 -2.07
C LYS A 118 -2.24 -30.47 -0.92
N ARG A 119 -1.73 -31.10 0.15
CA ARG A 119 -2.49 -31.43 1.36
C ARG A 119 -3.07 -30.20 2.06
N VAL A 120 -2.47 -29.01 1.88
CA VAL A 120 -3.01 -27.74 2.41
C VAL A 120 -4.44 -27.52 1.91
N PHE A 121 -4.70 -27.79 0.63
CA PHE A 121 -6.03 -27.62 0.04
C PHE A 121 -6.98 -28.77 0.35
N ASN A 122 -6.49 -29.92 0.85
CA ASN A 122 -7.36 -31.05 1.18
C ASN A 122 -8.06 -30.90 2.54
N ASP A 123 -7.57 -30.01 3.39
CA ASP A 123 -8.17 -29.71 4.70
C ASP A 123 -9.61 -29.19 4.53
N GLU A 124 -10.52 -29.72 5.34
CA GLU A 124 -11.95 -29.40 5.35
C GLU A 124 -12.26 -27.92 5.60
N VAL A 125 -11.30 -27.17 6.11
CA VAL A 125 -11.39 -25.71 6.27
C VAL A 125 -11.50 -24.99 4.92
N TRP A 126 -11.08 -25.62 3.83
CA TRP A 126 -11.32 -25.11 2.48
C TRP A 126 -12.70 -25.54 1.95
N PRO A 127 -13.41 -24.66 1.21
CA PRO A 127 -14.66 -25.02 0.57
C PRO A 127 -14.51 -26.21 -0.38
N ARG A 128 -15.54 -27.07 -0.45
CA ARG A 128 -15.54 -28.26 -1.34
C ARG A 128 -15.28 -27.90 -2.79
N GLU A 129 -15.70 -26.74 -3.25
CA GLU A 129 -15.50 -26.24 -4.61
C GLU A 129 -14.03 -25.98 -4.94
N ILE A 130 -13.16 -25.83 -3.94
CA ILE A 130 -11.70 -25.83 -4.13
C ILE A 130 -11.16 -27.25 -4.02
N ARG A 131 -11.56 -27.99 -2.98
CA ARG A 131 -11.07 -29.35 -2.73
C ARG A 131 -11.34 -30.32 -3.88
N ASN A 132 -12.48 -30.15 -4.54
CA ASN A 132 -12.94 -30.98 -5.65
C ASN A 132 -12.45 -30.48 -7.02
N ASP A 133 -11.84 -29.29 -7.11
CA ASP A 133 -11.34 -28.70 -8.35
C ASP A 133 -9.97 -28.03 -8.13
N LEU A 134 -8.98 -28.84 -7.73
CA LEU A 134 -7.59 -28.37 -7.61
C LEU A 134 -7.01 -27.95 -8.97
N ASP A 135 -7.58 -28.42 -10.08
CA ASP A 135 -7.16 -28.02 -11.43
C ASP A 135 -7.42 -26.53 -11.68
N SER A 136 -8.52 -25.97 -11.13
CA SER A 136 -8.76 -24.52 -11.18
C SER A 136 -7.69 -23.71 -10.43
N VAL A 137 -7.21 -24.21 -9.29
CA VAL A 137 -6.10 -23.59 -8.55
C VAL A 137 -4.81 -23.70 -9.36
N ALA A 138 -4.54 -24.84 -9.98
CA ALA A 138 -3.39 -25.06 -10.85
C ALA A 138 -3.39 -24.13 -12.08
N ARG A 139 -4.55 -23.90 -12.71
CA ARG A 139 -4.70 -22.89 -13.77
C ARG A 139 -4.38 -21.48 -13.27
N GLY A 140 -4.83 -21.13 -12.06
CA GLY A 140 -4.47 -19.89 -11.40
C GLY A 140 -2.96 -19.75 -11.19
N VAL A 141 -2.29 -20.82 -10.73
CA VAL A 141 -0.82 -20.86 -10.60
C VAL A 141 -0.13 -20.64 -11.95
N GLN A 142 -0.61 -21.29 -13.01
CA GLN A 142 -0.05 -21.11 -14.35
C GLN A 142 -0.15 -19.65 -14.82
N ARG A 143 -1.34 -19.04 -14.74
CA ARG A 143 -1.54 -17.63 -15.12
C ARG A 143 -0.67 -16.68 -14.30
N ALA A 144 -0.57 -16.94 -12.99
CA ALA A 144 0.29 -16.16 -12.12
C ALA A 144 1.77 -16.26 -12.54
N ARG A 145 2.26 -17.46 -12.88
CA ARG A 145 3.64 -17.66 -13.39
C ARG A 145 3.88 -17.00 -14.75
N GLU A 146 2.89 -17.00 -15.63
CA GLU A 146 3.00 -16.34 -16.95
C GLU A 146 3.18 -14.83 -16.84
N MET A 147 2.61 -14.19 -15.81
CA MET A 147 2.81 -12.76 -15.52
C MET A 147 4.04 -12.49 -14.64
N LEU A 148 4.20 -13.25 -13.55
CA LEU A 148 5.25 -13.02 -12.55
C LEU A 148 6.64 -13.50 -13.01
N ARG A 149 6.70 -14.41 -13.99
CA ARG A 149 7.94 -14.95 -14.60
C ARG A 149 9.00 -15.34 -13.56
N PRO A 150 8.67 -16.21 -12.58
CA PRO A 150 9.65 -16.59 -11.59
C PRO A 150 10.76 -17.45 -12.21
N GLU A 151 12.00 -17.18 -11.83
CA GLU A 151 13.19 -17.90 -12.29
C GLU A 151 14.08 -18.26 -11.09
N CYS A 152 14.76 -19.40 -11.15
CA CYS A 152 15.76 -19.76 -10.14
C CYS A 152 17.06 -18.98 -10.39
N TYR A 153 17.80 -18.69 -9.32
CA TYR A 153 19.12 -18.08 -9.43
C TYR A 153 20.04 -18.92 -10.34
N PRO A 154 20.59 -18.34 -11.44
CA PRO A 154 21.34 -19.10 -12.45
C PRO A 154 22.80 -19.28 -12.04
N GLU A 155 23.04 -19.93 -10.89
CA GLU A 155 24.38 -20.15 -10.33
C GLU A 155 25.36 -20.71 -11.38
N GLY A 156 26.51 -20.05 -11.52
CA GLY A 156 27.58 -20.43 -12.46
C GLY A 156 27.28 -20.15 -13.93
N LYS A 157 26.14 -19.52 -14.26
CA LYS A 157 25.73 -19.22 -15.65
C LYS A 157 25.57 -17.72 -15.85
N ASN A 158 25.73 -17.24 -17.08
CA ASN A 158 25.44 -15.85 -17.49
C ASN A 158 26.12 -14.75 -16.62
N GLY A 159 27.28 -15.05 -16.03
CA GLY A 159 28.01 -14.13 -15.16
C GLY A 159 27.54 -14.10 -13.70
N TYR A 160 26.65 -15.01 -13.28
CA TYR A 160 26.18 -15.14 -11.91
C TYR A 160 27.06 -16.13 -11.11
N PRO A 161 27.72 -15.69 -10.02
CA PRO A 161 28.69 -16.51 -9.28
C PRO A 161 28.01 -17.55 -8.37
N VAL A 162 28.82 -18.45 -7.80
CA VAL A 162 28.41 -19.25 -6.63
C VAL A 162 28.31 -18.32 -5.42
N LEU A 163 27.19 -18.39 -4.69
CA LEU A 163 26.95 -17.53 -3.53
C LEU A 163 27.37 -18.25 -2.23
N PRO A 164 28.15 -17.61 -1.35
CA PRO A 164 28.60 -18.28 -0.11
C PRO A 164 27.43 -18.72 0.79
N LYS A 165 26.35 -17.94 0.84
CA LYS A 165 25.14 -18.30 1.59
C LYS A 165 24.43 -19.55 1.08
N THR A 166 24.41 -19.81 -0.23
CA THR A 166 23.78 -21.01 -0.80
C THR A 166 24.66 -22.24 -0.58
N GLU A 167 25.98 -22.09 -0.59
CA GLU A 167 26.91 -23.16 -0.17
C GLU A 167 26.71 -23.55 1.30
N ALA A 168 26.55 -22.57 2.19
CA ALA A 168 26.22 -22.83 3.59
C ALA A 168 24.88 -23.57 3.74
N MET A 169 23.87 -23.21 2.96
CA MET A 169 22.59 -23.93 2.94
C MET A 169 22.74 -25.39 2.47
N LYS A 170 23.60 -25.68 1.50
CA LYS A 170 23.88 -27.06 1.05
C LYS A 170 24.52 -27.90 2.18
N VAL A 171 25.41 -27.31 2.97
CA VAL A 171 26.00 -27.96 4.16
C VAL A 171 24.93 -28.21 5.22
N ALA A 172 24.12 -27.20 5.55
CA ALA A 172 23.02 -27.33 6.50
C ALA A 172 22.01 -28.40 6.07
N ALA A 173 21.61 -28.43 4.80
CA ALA A 173 20.69 -29.42 4.25
C ALA A 173 21.23 -30.85 4.42
N SER A 174 22.52 -31.05 4.12
CA SER A 174 23.18 -32.35 4.25
C SER A 174 23.19 -32.84 5.69
N ALA A 175 23.44 -31.95 6.65
CA ALA A 175 23.42 -32.28 8.08
C ALA A 175 22.00 -32.58 8.60
N LEU A 176 20.98 -31.91 8.06
CA LEU A 176 19.58 -32.19 8.37
C LEU A 176 19.03 -33.45 7.69
N HIS A 177 19.78 -34.04 6.76
CA HIS A 177 19.34 -35.13 5.87
C HIS A 177 18.17 -34.73 4.97
N GLU A 178 18.16 -33.48 4.50
CA GLU A 178 17.08 -32.89 3.71
C GLU A 178 17.61 -32.32 2.39
N LYS A 179 16.71 -31.99 1.46
CA LYS A 179 17.10 -31.53 0.12
C LYS A 179 17.22 -30.02 0.06
N PHE A 180 18.37 -29.53 -0.41
CA PHE A 180 18.55 -28.17 -0.87
C PHE A 180 18.08 -28.02 -2.32
N SER A 181 17.42 -26.90 -2.64
CA SER A 181 17.15 -26.49 -4.02
C SER A 181 17.17 -24.96 -4.17
N PHE A 182 17.46 -24.48 -5.38
CA PHE A 182 17.29 -23.07 -5.71
C PHE A 182 15.81 -22.75 -5.84
N VAL A 183 15.37 -21.67 -5.21
CA VAL A 183 13.95 -21.28 -5.25
C VAL A 183 13.64 -20.46 -6.49
N PRO A 184 12.48 -20.67 -7.12
CA PRO A 184 11.98 -19.78 -8.15
C PRO A 184 11.58 -18.44 -7.51
N ILE A 185 12.13 -17.34 -8.03
CA ILE A 185 11.89 -15.98 -7.53
C ILE A 185 11.48 -15.01 -8.65
N ASN A 186 10.63 -14.03 -8.34
CA ASN A 186 10.23 -12.96 -9.24
C ASN A 186 11.34 -11.90 -9.42
N VAL A 187 12.49 -12.32 -9.92
CA VAL A 187 13.65 -11.47 -10.20
C VAL A 187 14.15 -11.78 -11.59
N SER A 188 14.34 -10.74 -12.41
CA SER A 188 14.93 -10.90 -13.73
C SER A 188 16.45 -11.01 -13.65
N PHE A 189 17.01 -11.97 -14.38
CA PHE A 189 18.44 -12.12 -14.60
C PHE A 189 18.87 -11.61 -16.00
N HIS A 190 17.97 -10.92 -16.69
CA HIS A 190 18.13 -10.43 -18.05
C HIS A 190 17.65 -8.97 -18.19
N THR A 191 18.39 -8.16 -18.95
CA THR A 191 17.91 -6.81 -19.31
C THR A 191 17.05 -6.91 -20.56
N HIS A 192 15.78 -6.54 -20.45
CA HIS A 192 14.82 -6.63 -21.55
C HIS A 192 13.61 -5.71 -21.30
N ILE A 193 12.78 -5.52 -22.33
CA ILE A 193 11.42 -4.99 -22.14
C ILE A 193 10.53 -6.19 -21.89
N ASN A 194 9.82 -6.20 -20.77
CA ASN A 194 9.01 -7.34 -20.38
C ASN A 194 7.70 -7.40 -21.20
N HIS A 195 6.93 -8.47 -20.99
CA HIS A 195 5.72 -8.80 -21.75
C HIS A 195 4.55 -7.81 -21.55
N VAL A 196 4.68 -6.81 -20.68
CA VAL A 196 3.70 -5.72 -20.50
C VAL A 196 4.26 -4.34 -20.85
N GLY A 197 5.44 -4.28 -21.48
CA GLY A 197 6.03 -3.04 -21.99
C GLY A 197 6.92 -2.28 -20.99
N VAL A 198 7.30 -2.89 -19.87
CA VAL A 198 8.17 -2.27 -18.86
C VAL A 198 9.63 -2.64 -19.07
N SER A 199 10.53 -1.65 -19.05
CA SER A 199 11.98 -1.88 -19.08
C SER A 199 12.44 -2.51 -17.75
N GLN A 200 12.97 -3.73 -17.82
CA GLN A 200 13.44 -4.49 -16.67
C GLN A 200 14.95 -4.74 -16.81
N HIS A 201 15.71 -4.41 -15.77
CA HIS A 201 17.15 -4.67 -15.74
C HIS A 201 17.45 -6.02 -15.11
N LYS A 202 18.63 -6.58 -15.40
CA LYS A 202 19.11 -7.78 -14.72
C LYS A 202 19.47 -7.50 -13.25
N CYS A 203 19.39 -8.53 -12.40
CA CYS A 203 19.79 -8.44 -10.99
C CYS A 203 21.28 -8.14 -10.81
N ASP A 204 21.59 -7.14 -9.99
CA ASP A 204 22.95 -6.72 -9.60
C ASP A 204 23.48 -7.37 -8.31
N LEU A 205 22.77 -8.36 -7.76
CA LEU A 205 23.19 -9.17 -6.61
C LEU A 205 23.40 -8.38 -5.31
N CYS A 206 22.63 -7.30 -5.13
CA CYS A 206 22.79 -6.36 -4.03
C CYS A 206 22.27 -6.86 -2.67
N GLY A 207 21.40 -7.89 -2.61
CA GLY A 207 20.83 -8.36 -1.34
C GLY A 207 19.79 -7.43 -0.68
N ASP A 208 19.38 -6.33 -1.31
CA ASP A 208 18.48 -5.32 -0.72
C ASP A 208 17.00 -5.51 -1.10
N CYS A 209 16.59 -6.71 -1.52
CA CYS A 209 15.25 -6.94 -2.08
C CYS A 209 14.10 -6.55 -1.14
N VAL A 210 14.31 -6.64 0.18
CA VAL A 210 13.28 -6.40 1.21
C VAL A 210 13.22 -4.95 1.70
N THR A 211 14.13 -4.08 1.26
CA THR A 211 13.98 -2.62 1.33
C THR A 211 13.43 -2.03 0.04
N GLY A 212 13.25 -2.85 -1.00
CA GLY A 212 12.84 -2.43 -2.33
C GLY A 212 14.00 -2.36 -3.31
N CYS A 213 13.71 -2.69 -4.57
CA CYS A 213 14.74 -2.86 -5.60
C CYS A 213 14.98 -1.56 -6.37
N ASN A 214 16.10 -0.88 -6.08
CA ASN A 214 16.49 0.33 -6.81
C ASN A 214 17.01 0.10 -8.23
N TYR A 215 17.25 -1.15 -8.62
CA TYR A 215 17.81 -1.51 -9.92
C TYR A 215 16.74 -1.94 -10.94
N GLY A 216 15.47 -2.07 -10.54
CA GLY A 216 14.40 -2.47 -11.46
C GLY A 216 14.46 -3.93 -11.92
N ALA A 217 15.19 -4.80 -11.21
CA ALA A 217 15.27 -6.23 -11.53
C ALA A 217 14.15 -7.06 -10.92
N LYS A 218 13.55 -6.58 -9.82
CA LYS A 218 12.47 -7.27 -9.11
C LYS A 218 11.16 -7.16 -9.91
N ASN A 219 10.54 -8.28 -10.28
CA ASN A 219 9.28 -8.29 -11.03
C ASN A 219 8.08 -8.14 -10.08
N THR A 220 8.00 -6.98 -9.42
CA THR A 220 6.90 -6.62 -8.50
C THR A 220 5.59 -6.38 -9.26
N THR A 221 4.46 -6.20 -8.56
CA THR A 221 3.19 -5.87 -9.23
C THR A 221 3.22 -4.51 -9.93
N LEU A 222 4.10 -3.61 -9.49
CA LEU A 222 4.44 -2.35 -10.16
C LEU A 222 5.11 -2.55 -11.53
N MET A 223 5.77 -3.70 -11.73
CA MET A 223 6.48 -4.02 -12.98
C MET A 223 5.67 -4.92 -13.91
N ASN A 224 4.52 -5.44 -13.48
CA ASN A 224 3.69 -6.37 -14.27
C ASN A 224 2.19 -6.03 -14.29
N TYR A 225 1.39 -6.51 -13.33
CA TYR A 225 -0.08 -6.38 -13.32
C TYR A 225 -0.57 -4.93 -13.34
N LEU A 226 0.10 -3.99 -12.67
CA LEU A 226 -0.33 -2.59 -12.64
C LEU A 226 -0.11 -1.87 -13.98
N PRO A 227 1.08 -1.96 -14.62
CA PRO A 227 1.26 -1.53 -16.00
C PRO A 227 0.27 -2.17 -16.98
N ASP A 228 0.00 -3.47 -16.81
CA ASP A 228 -0.99 -4.17 -17.62
C ASP A 228 -2.40 -3.61 -17.46
N ALA A 229 -2.83 -3.32 -16.23
CA ALA A 229 -4.11 -2.68 -15.97
C ALA A 229 -4.23 -1.32 -16.69
N ILE A 230 -3.17 -0.51 -16.68
CA ILE A 230 -3.12 0.78 -17.40
C ILE A 230 -3.13 0.60 -18.91
N ASN A 231 -2.41 -0.39 -19.45
CA ASN A 231 -2.48 -0.74 -20.88
C ASN A 231 -3.92 -1.06 -21.32
N HIS A 232 -4.75 -1.51 -20.38
CA HIS A 232 -6.18 -1.76 -20.55
C HIS A 232 -7.09 -0.66 -19.95
N ARG A 233 -6.55 0.55 -19.76
CA ARG A 233 -7.25 1.80 -19.37
C ARG A 233 -7.80 1.85 -17.94
N ALA A 234 -7.28 1.04 -17.01
CA ALA A 234 -7.53 1.25 -15.59
C ALA A 234 -6.94 2.60 -15.14
N GLN A 235 -7.66 3.32 -14.27
CA GLN A 235 -7.13 4.49 -13.57
C GLN A 235 -6.65 4.07 -12.19
N ILE A 236 -5.49 4.58 -11.78
CA ILE A 236 -4.86 4.25 -10.49
C ILE A 236 -4.69 5.54 -9.70
N PHE A 237 -5.12 5.57 -8.45
CA PHE A 237 -4.98 6.72 -7.56
C PHE A 237 -4.25 6.31 -6.28
N THR A 238 -3.15 6.99 -5.98
CA THR A 238 -2.34 6.78 -4.78
C THR A 238 -2.69 7.77 -3.69
N GLU A 239 -2.26 7.48 -2.46
CA GLU A 239 -2.56 8.31 -1.28
C GLU A 239 -4.07 8.45 -1.01
N VAL A 240 -4.84 7.41 -1.40
CA VAL A 240 -6.28 7.29 -1.19
C VAL A 240 -6.55 6.16 -0.20
N ALA A 241 -6.91 6.50 1.03
CA ALA A 241 -7.21 5.51 2.07
C ALA A 241 -8.72 5.29 2.20
N VAL A 242 -9.19 4.13 1.73
CA VAL A 242 -10.57 3.70 1.94
C VAL A 242 -10.80 3.40 3.42
N GLN A 243 -11.93 3.87 3.95
CA GLN A 243 -12.30 3.76 5.36
C GLN A 243 -13.36 2.69 5.59
N TYR A 244 -14.42 2.69 4.79
CA TYR A 244 -15.52 1.75 4.86
C TYR A 244 -16.34 1.77 3.56
N LEU A 245 -17.25 0.80 3.45
CA LEU A 245 -18.17 0.62 2.34
C LEU A 245 -19.61 0.76 2.82
N GLU A 246 -20.47 1.28 1.95
CA GLU A 246 -21.91 1.33 2.15
C GLU A 246 -22.61 0.89 0.86
N LYS A 247 -23.80 0.30 0.96
CA LYS A 247 -24.62 -0.04 -0.19
C LYS A 247 -25.85 0.86 -0.24
N VAL A 248 -25.97 1.65 -1.30
CA VAL A 248 -27.07 2.61 -1.51
C VAL A 248 -27.60 2.48 -2.93
N ASN A 249 -28.92 2.33 -3.10
CA ASN A 249 -29.59 2.28 -4.41
C ASN A 249 -28.94 1.26 -5.38
N ASN A 250 -28.62 0.05 -4.89
CA ASN A 250 -27.91 -1.02 -5.63
C ASN A 250 -26.49 -0.68 -6.10
N LYS A 251 -25.91 0.44 -5.68
CA LYS A 251 -24.51 0.81 -5.91
C LYS A 251 -23.72 0.72 -4.62
N TRP A 252 -22.43 0.47 -4.75
CA TRP A 252 -21.48 0.56 -3.65
C TRP A 252 -20.94 1.97 -3.55
N LEU A 253 -20.93 2.53 -2.35
CA LEU A 253 -20.19 3.73 -2.00
C LEU A 253 -18.90 3.30 -1.31
N VAL A 254 -17.78 3.76 -1.87
CA VAL A 254 -16.45 3.55 -1.31
C VAL A 254 -16.03 4.86 -0.67
N TYR A 255 -16.08 4.93 0.66
CA TYR A 255 -15.71 6.15 1.39
C TYR A 255 -14.20 6.18 1.65
N TYR A 256 -13.56 7.30 1.38
CA TYR A 256 -12.11 7.45 1.45
C TYR A 256 -11.65 8.82 1.95
N CYS A 257 -10.37 8.88 2.38
CA CYS A 257 -9.66 10.11 2.67
C CYS A 257 -8.36 10.23 1.84
N LEU A 258 -7.90 11.46 1.66
CA LEU A 258 -6.67 11.77 0.93
C LEU A 258 -5.49 11.94 1.90
N GLN A 259 -4.57 10.97 1.89
CA GLN A 259 -3.41 10.88 2.77
C GLN A 259 -2.29 11.80 2.30
N ASN A 260 -2.53 13.12 2.29
CA ASN A 260 -1.52 14.18 2.11
C ASN A 260 -2.16 15.57 1.96
N ALA A 261 -3.47 15.63 1.78
CA ALA A 261 -4.22 16.87 1.65
C ALA A 261 -4.49 17.56 3.01
N GLU A 262 -4.20 16.89 4.14
CA GLU A 262 -4.39 17.41 5.50
C GLU A 262 -5.82 17.93 5.76
N ARG A 263 -6.81 17.28 5.13
CA ARG A 263 -8.23 17.65 5.23
C ARG A 263 -8.77 17.42 6.65
N GLU A 264 -8.15 16.54 7.41
CA GLU A 264 -8.47 16.28 8.81
C GLU A 264 -8.23 17.48 9.72
N LYS A 265 -7.35 18.44 9.36
CA LYS A 265 -7.19 19.70 10.10
C LYS A 265 -8.46 20.56 10.11
N PHE A 266 -9.40 20.25 9.22
CA PHE A 266 -10.63 20.98 8.98
C PHE A 266 -11.89 20.18 9.35
N ASP A 267 -11.71 19.02 10.00
CA ASP A 267 -12.77 18.04 10.29
C ASP A 267 -13.56 17.66 9.03
N ALA A 268 -12.87 17.59 7.89
CA ALA A 268 -13.53 17.41 6.61
C ALA A 268 -14.20 16.03 6.52
N PRO A 269 -15.43 15.95 5.97
CA PRO A 269 -16.06 14.68 5.67
C PRO A 269 -15.23 13.81 4.72
N PHE A 270 -15.44 12.49 4.81
CA PHE A 270 -14.89 11.56 3.82
C PHE A 270 -15.47 11.85 2.44
N LEU A 271 -14.64 11.64 1.43
CA LEU A 271 -15.05 11.60 0.04
C LEU A 271 -15.66 10.22 -0.24
N PHE A 272 -16.40 10.08 -1.34
CA PHE A 272 -16.86 8.79 -1.81
C PHE A 272 -16.81 8.69 -3.34
N VAL A 273 -16.68 7.47 -3.84
CA VAL A 273 -16.85 7.11 -5.25
C VAL A 273 -17.87 5.98 -5.36
N LYS A 274 -18.68 6.00 -6.43
CA LYS A 274 -19.71 4.98 -6.70
C LYS A 274 -19.15 3.84 -7.54
N ALA A 275 -19.62 2.62 -7.28
CA ALA A 275 -19.25 1.45 -8.06
C ALA A 275 -20.39 0.43 -8.23
N ASP A 276 -20.41 -0.28 -9.37
CA ASP A 276 -21.22 -1.51 -9.52
C ASP A 276 -20.60 -2.69 -8.78
N MET A 277 -19.27 -2.77 -8.81
CA MET A 277 -18.48 -3.82 -8.17
C MET A 277 -17.34 -3.20 -7.34
N VAL A 278 -17.14 -3.73 -6.13
CA VAL A 278 -16.01 -3.43 -5.27
C VAL A 278 -15.21 -4.70 -5.02
N VAL A 279 -13.90 -4.60 -5.25
CA VAL A 279 -12.94 -5.66 -4.98
C VAL A 279 -11.95 -5.19 -3.91
N LEU A 280 -11.97 -5.85 -2.76
CA LEU A 280 -10.98 -5.64 -1.70
C LEU A 280 -9.73 -6.48 -1.98
N GLY A 281 -8.61 -5.77 -2.14
CA GLY A 281 -7.25 -6.28 -2.31
C GLY A 281 -6.26 -5.56 -1.39
N ALA A 282 -6.73 -5.08 -0.23
CA ALA A 282 -5.99 -4.26 0.73
C ALA A 282 -5.12 -5.08 1.71
N GLY A 283 -4.96 -6.38 1.45
CA GLY A 283 -4.23 -7.32 2.29
C GLY A 283 -5.07 -7.86 3.45
N SER A 284 -4.54 -8.87 4.14
CA SER A 284 -5.23 -9.55 5.26
C SER A 284 -5.78 -8.55 6.29
N LEU A 285 -4.95 -7.62 6.75
CA LEU A 285 -5.35 -6.61 7.75
C LEU A 285 -6.28 -5.55 7.16
N GLY A 286 -5.93 -4.96 6.02
CA GLY A 286 -6.66 -3.83 5.44
C GLY A 286 -8.06 -4.21 4.96
N SER A 287 -8.20 -5.33 4.25
CA SER A 287 -9.51 -5.81 3.77
C SER A 287 -10.43 -6.18 4.93
N THR A 288 -9.87 -6.80 5.97
CA THR A 288 -10.61 -7.13 7.20
C THR A 288 -11.04 -5.86 7.95
N GLU A 289 -10.15 -4.87 8.08
CA GLU A 289 -10.44 -3.60 8.74
C GLU A 289 -11.57 -2.83 8.05
N ILE A 290 -11.53 -2.72 6.73
CA ILE A 290 -12.56 -2.03 5.95
C ILE A 290 -13.93 -2.71 6.17
N LEU A 291 -13.98 -4.04 6.13
CA LEU A 291 -15.24 -4.77 6.36
C LEU A 291 -15.73 -4.66 7.81
N LEU A 292 -14.84 -4.68 8.80
CA LEU A 292 -15.21 -4.47 10.21
C LEU A 292 -15.81 -3.06 10.43
N LYS A 293 -15.16 -2.02 9.90
CA LYS A 293 -15.66 -0.63 9.95
C LYS A 293 -16.99 -0.47 9.22
N SER A 294 -17.21 -1.24 8.15
CA SER A 294 -18.47 -1.30 7.40
C SER A 294 -19.56 -2.03 8.19
N LYS A 295 -19.23 -3.11 8.92
CA LYS A 295 -20.14 -3.84 9.81
C LYS A 295 -20.67 -2.93 10.92
N GLU A 296 -19.79 -2.16 11.56
CA GLU A 296 -20.16 -1.15 12.58
C GLU A 296 -21.14 -0.09 12.06
N ARG A 297 -21.20 0.09 10.74
CA ARG A 297 -22.11 1.03 10.05
C ARG A 297 -23.34 0.35 9.45
N GLY A 298 -23.58 -0.91 9.77
CA GLY A 298 -24.81 -1.64 9.40
C GLY A 298 -24.69 -2.53 8.17
N LEU A 299 -23.49 -2.72 7.59
CA LEU A 299 -23.31 -3.72 6.53
C LEU A 299 -23.43 -5.14 7.13
N ALA A 300 -24.42 -5.90 6.66
CA ALA A 300 -24.63 -7.29 7.09
C ALA A 300 -23.45 -8.17 6.65
N LEU A 301 -22.75 -8.80 7.61
CA LEU A 301 -21.52 -9.55 7.37
C LEU A 301 -21.40 -10.74 8.33
N SER A 302 -20.77 -11.80 7.84
CA SER A 302 -20.49 -13.06 8.54
C SER A 302 -19.90 -12.88 9.95
N PRO A 303 -20.22 -13.75 10.92
CA PRO A 303 -19.56 -13.81 12.23
C PRO A 303 -18.10 -14.27 12.17
N MET A 304 -17.65 -14.85 11.05
CA MET A 304 -16.27 -15.26 10.82
C MET A 304 -15.34 -14.09 10.45
N LEU A 305 -15.89 -12.88 10.27
CA LEU A 305 -15.10 -11.69 10.00
C LEU A 305 -14.12 -11.40 11.15
N GLY A 306 -12.84 -11.24 10.78
CA GLY A 306 -11.75 -11.08 11.74
C GLY A 306 -11.31 -12.38 12.41
N LYS A 307 -11.81 -13.55 12.01
CA LYS A 307 -11.36 -14.84 12.56
C LYS A 307 -10.32 -15.50 11.65
N ARG A 308 -9.65 -16.51 12.22
CA ARG A 308 -8.71 -17.39 11.53
C ARG A 308 -7.48 -16.69 10.94
N PHE A 309 -6.98 -15.69 11.66
CA PHE A 309 -5.73 -15.06 11.32
C PHE A 309 -4.56 -16.02 11.56
N THR A 310 -3.61 -16.05 10.62
CA THR A 310 -2.38 -16.84 10.71
C THR A 310 -1.17 -15.99 10.34
N GLY A 311 -0.04 -16.24 11.01
CA GLY A 311 1.27 -15.67 10.69
C GLY A 311 2.08 -16.59 9.77
N ASN A 312 1.42 -17.60 9.18
CA ASN A 312 1.99 -18.60 8.29
C ASN A 312 3.18 -19.38 8.91
N GLY A 313 3.17 -19.50 10.24
CA GLY A 313 4.23 -20.15 10.99
C GLY A 313 5.61 -19.52 10.79
N ASP A 314 5.67 -18.22 10.56
CA ASP A 314 6.91 -17.48 10.30
C ASP A 314 7.90 -17.58 11.48
N VAL A 315 9.14 -17.95 11.19
CA VAL A 315 10.26 -17.88 12.14
C VAL A 315 11.48 -17.23 11.50
N LEU A 316 12.04 -16.26 12.21
CA LEU A 316 13.33 -15.65 11.90
C LEU A 316 14.39 -16.21 12.86
N GLY A 317 15.48 -16.75 12.32
CA GLY A 317 16.61 -17.23 13.10
C GLY A 317 17.95 -16.82 12.49
N PHE A 318 19.01 -16.87 13.28
CA PHE A 318 20.35 -16.54 12.80
C PHE A 318 21.38 -17.58 13.22
N GLY A 319 22.10 -18.13 12.25
CA GLY A 319 23.36 -18.83 12.50
C GLY A 319 24.48 -17.80 12.56
N PHE A 320 24.88 -17.38 13.75
CA PHE A 320 25.83 -16.28 13.95
C PHE A 320 27.27 -16.76 13.96
N ASN A 321 28.17 -16.01 13.30
CA ASN A 321 29.62 -16.26 13.29
C ASN A 321 30.02 -17.68 12.86
N ASN A 322 29.40 -18.23 11.81
CA ASN A 322 29.78 -19.55 11.27
C ASN A 322 31.25 -19.61 10.84
N ASP A 323 31.77 -20.82 10.66
CA ASP A 323 33.14 -21.04 10.17
C ASP A 323 33.33 -20.65 8.71
N CYS A 324 32.24 -20.68 7.94
CA CYS A 324 32.19 -20.23 6.56
C CYS A 324 31.76 -18.77 6.42
N VAL A 325 32.22 -18.15 5.34
CA VAL A 325 31.72 -16.83 4.92
C VAL A 325 30.33 -16.99 4.35
N ILE A 326 29.40 -16.13 4.76
CA ILE A 326 28.01 -16.12 4.25
C ILE A 326 27.80 -14.97 3.27
N ASN A 327 28.39 -13.79 3.56
CA ASN A 327 28.18 -12.56 2.79
C ASN A 327 26.68 -12.18 2.67
N GLY A 328 25.96 -12.21 3.79
CA GLY A 328 24.51 -12.01 3.86
C GLY A 328 24.05 -10.58 4.13
N ILE A 329 24.89 -9.55 3.95
CA ILE A 329 24.51 -8.13 4.19
C ILE A 329 24.44 -7.41 2.85
N GLY A 330 23.28 -6.81 2.55
CA GLY A 330 23.01 -6.10 1.31
C GLY A 330 23.85 -4.83 1.12
N TYR A 331 23.83 -4.25 -0.08
CA TYR A 331 24.73 -3.16 -0.45
C TYR A 331 24.37 -1.83 0.22
N GLY A 332 23.09 -1.52 0.37
CA GLY A 332 22.63 -0.19 0.77
C GLY A 332 23.19 0.88 -0.17
N LYS A 333 23.87 1.89 0.39
CA LYS A 333 24.55 2.96 -0.38
C LYS A 333 25.72 2.50 -1.27
N ASN A 334 26.23 1.29 -1.07
CA ASN A 334 27.35 0.81 -1.86
C ASN A 334 26.90 0.42 -3.27
N LYS A 335 27.80 0.53 -4.25
CA LYS A 335 27.48 0.23 -5.65
C LYS A 335 27.85 -1.21 -6.04
N PRO A 336 27.12 -1.81 -6.98
CA PRO A 336 27.52 -3.07 -7.61
C PRO A 336 28.94 -2.98 -8.20
N GLY A 337 29.70 -4.06 -8.07
CA GLY A 337 31.12 -4.11 -8.46
C GLY A 337 32.07 -3.31 -7.56
N GLY A 338 31.56 -2.75 -6.45
CA GLY A 338 32.34 -2.01 -5.46
C GLY A 338 33.04 -2.90 -4.42
N LYS A 339 33.16 -2.40 -3.19
CA LYS A 339 33.91 -3.06 -2.10
C LYS A 339 33.20 -4.30 -1.52
N ILE A 340 31.89 -4.42 -1.73
CA ILE A 340 31.09 -5.54 -1.21
C ILE A 340 30.97 -6.61 -2.30
N LYS A 341 31.29 -7.86 -1.95
CA LYS A 341 31.14 -9.01 -2.85
C LYS A 341 29.67 -9.28 -3.16
N ALA A 342 29.40 -10.00 -4.24
CA ALA A 342 28.02 -10.39 -4.61
C ALA A 342 27.31 -11.11 -3.45
N VAL A 343 26.18 -10.54 -3.01
CA VAL A 343 25.31 -11.11 -1.97
C VAL A 343 24.32 -12.08 -2.62
N GLY A 344 23.79 -11.68 -3.77
CA GLY A 344 22.72 -12.38 -4.49
C GLY A 344 21.36 -11.72 -4.28
N PRO A 345 20.28 -12.32 -4.80
CA PRO A 345 18.92 -12.02 -4.35
C PRO A 345 18.78 -12.28 -2.84
N CYS A 346 17.79 -11.67 -2.18
CA CYS A 346 17.62 -11.81 -0.73
C CYS A 346 17.50 -13.28 -0.29
N ILE A 347 16.70 -14.05 -1.02
CA ILE A 347 16.56 -15.49 -0.86
C ILE A 347 17.04 -16.15 -2.15
N GLY A 348 17.92 -17.15 -2.02
CA GLY A 348 18.51 -17.87 -3.14
C GLY A 348 18.12 -19.34 -3.17
N GLY A 349 17.91 -19.97 -2.01
CA GLY A 349 17.60 -21.39 -1.91
C GLY A 349 16.80 -21.76 -0.66
N VAL A 350 16.32 -23.01 -0.68
CA VAL A 350 15.45 -23.58 0.34
C VAL A 350 15.89 -24.98 0.71
N ILE A 351 15.74 -25.32 1.99
CA ILE A 351 15.74 -26.69 2.50
C ILE A 351 14.29 -27.06 2.73
N ASP A 352 13.80 -28.09 2.04
CA ASP A 352 12.40 -28.49 2.08
C ASP A 352 12.19 -29.66 3.04
N LEU A 353 11.54 -29.41 4.18
CA LEU A 353 11.20 -30.40 5.20
C LEU A 353 9.70 -30.73 5.22
N ARG A 354 8.93 -30.39 4.17
CA ARG A 354 7.47 -30.56 4.16
C ARG A 354 7.01 -32.01 4.01
N GLY A 355 7.88 -32.91 3.55
CA GLY A 355 7.58 -34.32 3.27
C GLY A 355 7.32 -35.21 4.50
N LYS A 356 6.77 -34.66 5.60
CA LYS A 356 6.40 -35.39 6.82
C LYS A 356 5.02 -36.05 6.66
N GLU A 357 4.73 -37.04 7.50
CA GLU A 357 3.46 -37.75 7.51
C GLU A 357 2.28 -36.80 7.79
N LYS A 358 2.38 -36.03 8.88
CA LYS A 358 1.45 -34.94 9.18
C LYS A 358 1.91 -33.67 8.48
N LEU A 359 0.98 -32.94 7.89
CA LEU A 359 1.26 -31.67 7.21
C LEU A 359 1.86 -30.65 8.18
N GLU A 360 1.33 -30.60 9.40
CA GLU A 360 1.66 -29.63 10.44
C GLU A 360 3.08 -29.79 11.00
N ASP A 361 3.70 -30.96 10.81
CA ASP A 361 5.09 -31.23 11.20
C ASP A 361 6.10 -30.73 10.14
N GLY A 362 5.61 -30.34 8.96
CA GLY A 362 6.41 -29.89 7.82
C GLY A 362 6.64 -28.37 7.81
N PHE A 363 7.79 -27.96 7.28
CA PHE A 363 8.17 -26.56 7.09
C PHE A 363 9.28 -26.42 6.04
N VAL A 364 9.59 -25.20 5.64
CA VAL A 364 10.72 -24.87 4.75
C VAL A 364 11.70 -23.94 5.44
N ILE A 365 13.00 -24.09 5.18
CA ILE A 365 14.04 -23.15 5.67
C ILE A 365 14.67 -22.47 4.46
N GLU A 366 14.60 -21.15 4.42
CA GLU A 366 15.16 -20.30 3.37
C GLU A 366 16.36 -19.50 3.90
N ASP A 367 17.32 -19.21 3.03
CA ASP A 367 18.38 -18.25 3.34
C ASP A 367 17.88 -16.81 3.18
N GLY A 368 18.40 -15.88 3.95
CA GLY A 368 18.06 -14.45 3.81
C GLY A 368 19.30 -13.56 3.77
N SER A 369 19.13 -12.35 3.22
CA SER A 369 20.07 -11.25 3.44
C SER A 369 19.45 -10.14 4.29
N ILE A 370 20.28 -9.53 5.13
CA ILE A 370 19.89 -8.34 5.88
C ILE A 370 20.16 -7.12 5.00
N PRO A 371 19.19 -6.22 4.80
CA PRO A 371 19.38 -5.04 3.96
C PRO A 371 20.55 -4.17 4.41
N GLY A 372 21.30 -3.64 3.45
CA GLY A 372 22.41 -2.75 3.69
C GLY A 372 21.99 -1.44 4.36
N ALA A 373 20.73 -1.02 4.19
CA ALA A 373 20.16 0.14 4.88
C ALA A 373 20.20 -0.01 6.42
N LEU A 374 20.21 -1.23 6.94
CA LEU A 374 20.28 -1.53 8.37
C LEU A 374 21.71 -1.82 8.87
N ALA A 375 22.69 -1.91 7.97
CA ALA A 375 24.06 -2.36 8.28
C ALA A 375 24.76 -1.54 9.38
N GLY A 376 24.41 -0.26 9.55
CA GLY A 376 25.02 0.60 10.58
C GLY A 376 24.63 0.25 12.03
N VAL A 377 23.50 -0.41 12.25
CA VAL A 377 22.92 -0.66 13.59
C VAL A 377 23.12 -2.10 14.06
N LEU A 378 23.31 -3.03 13.12
CA LEU A 378 23.41 -4.48 13.37
C LEU A 378 24.56 -4.89 14.32
N PRO A 379 25.78 -4.31 14.25
CA PRO A 379 26.89 -4.75 15.10
C PRO A 379 26.60 -4.61 16.60
N GLY A 380 26.01 -3.48 17.03
CA GLY A 380 25.69 -3.25 18.44
C GLY A 380 24.56 -4.15 18.95
N ALA A 381 23.55 -4.39 18.11
CA ALA A 381 22.39 -5.21 18.45
C ALA A 381 22.76 -6.70 18.58
N PHE A 382 23.41 -7.29 17.56
CA PHE A 382 23.75 -8.72 17.54
C PHE A 382 24.77 -9.13 18.61
N ILE A 383 25.76 -8.27 18.93
CA ILE A 383 26.73 -8.54 19.99
C ILE A 383 26.05 -8.57 21.36
N SER A 384 25.07 -7.69 21.58
CA SER A 384 24.29 -7.63 22.81
C SER A 384 23.37 -8.85 22.93
N PHE A 385 22.73 -9.27 21.84
CA PHE A 385 21.87 -10.46 21.80
C PHE A 385 22.65 -11.77 21.96
N ALA A 386 23.80 -11.93 21.31
CA ALA A 386 24.62 -13.14 21.46
C ALA A 386 25.11 -13.36 22.89
N ARG A 387 25.38 -12.30 23.65
CA ARG A 387 25.76 -12.39 25.08
C ARG A 387 24.61 -12.75 26.01
N LEU A 388 23.38 -12.37 25.65
CA LEU A 388 22.20 -12.51 26.51
C LEU A 388 21.38 -13.78 26.22
N LEU A 389 21.37 -14.23 24.96
CA LEU A 389 20.46 -15.27 24.44
C LEU A 389 21.18 -16.40 23.67
N GLY A 390 22.47 -16.25 23.38
CA GLY A 390 23.23 -17.23 22.60
C GLY A 390 23.49 -18.52 23.37
N LYS A 391 23.22 -19.67 22.73
CA LYS A 391 23.71 -20.98 23.21
C LYS A 391 24.91 -21.38 22.35
N ASP A 392 26.09 -21.29 22.94
CA ASP A 392 27.33 -21.72 22.31
C ASP A 392 27.25 -23.23 21.99
N THR A 393 27.49 -23.59 20.74
CA THR A 393 27.27 -24.95 20.23
C THR A 393 28.56 -25.77 20.14
N ASP A 394 29.74 -25.15 20.32
CA ASP A 394 31.05 -25.80 20.16
C ASP A 394 31.93 -25.75 21.42
N LYS A 395 32.77 -26.78 21.61
CA LYS A 395 33.60 -26.99 22.82
C LYS A 395 35.11 -26.90 22.58
N ASN A 396 35.57 -26.37 21.43
CA ASN A 396 37.00 -26.32 21.08
C ASN A 396 37.68 -24.99 21.48
N LEU A 397 38.77 -25.08 22.25
CA LEU A 397 39.52 -23.94 22.81
C LEU A 397 40.24 -23.05 21.77
N LYS A 398 40.61 -23.60 20.60
CA LYS A 398 41.25 -22.83 19.52
C LYS A 398 40.24 -21.96 18.77
N ASP A 399 39.02 -22.47 18.55
CA ASP A 399 37.94 -21.74 17.89
C ASP A 399 37.41 -20.62 18.78
N PHE A 400 37.32 -20.86 20.09
CA PHE A 400 36.96 -19.83 21.09
C PHE A 400 37.83 -18.56 21.02
N LEU A 401 39.13 -18.70 20.78
CA LEU A 401 40.05 -17.56 20.66
C LEU A 401 39.86 -16.79 19.33
N VAL A 402 39.60 -17.49 18.24
CA VAL A 402 39.33 -16.91 16.91
C VAL A 402 37.98 -16.18 16.91
N GLU A 403 36.95 -16.78 17.51
CA GLU A 403 35.64 -16.17 17.69
C GLU A 403 35.71 -14.87 18.48
N LYS A 404 36.44 -14.86 19.60
CA LYS A 404 36.62 -13.66 20.44
C LYS A 404 37.34 -12.57 19.66
N PHE A 405 38.31 -12.93 18.81
CA PHE A 405 39.03 -12.00 17.94
C PHE A 405 38.12 -11.41 16.84
N ARG A 406 37.23 -12.22 16.23
CA ARG A 406 36.23 -11.75 15.24
C ARG A 406 35.16 -10.85 15.88
N LYS A 407 34.74 -11.13 17.12
CA LYS A 407 33.84 -10.27 17.92
C LYS A 407 34.47 -8.90 18.20
N ILE A 408 35.77 -8.83 18.49
CA ILE A 408 36.53 -7.58 18.67
C ILE A 408 36.67 -6.82 17.34
N LYS A 409 36.90 -7.53 16.22
CA LYS A 409 37.05 -6.92 14.89
C LYS A 409 35.74 -6.32 14.35
N ALA A 410 34.58 -6.90 14.65
CA ALA A 410 33.27 -6.35 14.26
C ALA A 410 32.96 -4.99 14.91
N VAL A 411 33.47 -4.74 16.12
CA VAL A 411 33.39 -3.44 16.82
C VAL A 411 34.25 -2.37 16.14
N ILE A 412 35.31 -2.78 15.43
CA ILE A 412 36.32 -1.89 14.82
C ILE A 412 36.11 -1.73 13.29
N MET A 413 35.56 -2.73 12.59
CA MET A 413 35.50 -2.79 11.11
C MET A 413 34.10 -2.86 10.48
N GLY A 414 33.02 -2.80 11.28
CA GLY A 414 31.63 -2.68 10.77
C GLY A 414 31.00 -3.99 10.26
N ALA A 415 29.74 -3.92 9.79
CA ALA A 415 28.88 -5.08 9.52
C ALA A 415 29.28 -5.99 8.34
N TYR A 416 30.15 -5.50 7.44
CA TYR A 416 30.60 -6.21 6.24
C TYR A 416 31.86 -7.05 6.46
N SER A 417 32.30 -7.21 7.70
CA SER A 417 33.48 -8.00 8.06
C SER A 417 33.30 -8.70 9.42
N GLY A 418 34.16 -9.68 9.70
CA GLY A 418 34.13 -10.40 10.98
C GLY A 418 32.87 -11.24 11.16
N ALA A 419 32.36 -11.32 12.39
CA ALA A 419 31.28 -12.24 12.76
C ALA A 419 29.96 -12.04 11.98
N LEU A 420 29.62 -10.80 11.62
CA LEU A 420 28.40 -10.51 10.85
C LEU A 420 28.49 -10.98 9.39
N ASN A 421 29.66 -10.91 8.78
CA ASN A 421 29.89 -11.43 7.42
C ASN A 421 29.77 -12.97 7.35
N ASN A 422 29.88 -13.64 8.49
CA ASN A 422 29.71 -15.08 8.65
C ASN A 422 28.36 -15.43 9.29
N THR A 423 27.38 -14.51 9.28
CA THR A 423 26.05 -14.76 9.83
C THR A 423 25.07 -15.15 8.73
N LEU A 424 24.42 -16.30 8.89
CA LEU A 424 23.36 -16.79 8.01
C LEU A 424 22.00 -16.44 8.62
N THR A 425 21.15 -15.81 7.82
CA THR A 425 19.76 -15.54 8.19
C THR A 425 18.91 -16.71 7.71
N TYR A 426 18.13 -17.28 8.61
CA TYR A 426 17.12 -18.29 8.31
C TYR A 426 15.73 -17.68 8.36
N LEU A 427 14.97 -17.89 7.30
CA LEU A 427 13.55 -17.55 7.21
C LEU A 427 12.77 -18.84 7.06
N VAL A 428 11.81 -19.08 7.94
CA VAL A 428 11.06 -20.34 7.97
C VAL A 428 9.59 -20.04 7.85
N MET A 429 8.88 -20.86 7.06
CA MET A 429 7.43 -20.90 7.03
C MET A 429 6.99 -22.29 7.46
N SER A 430 5.99 -22.35 8.34
CA SER A 430 5.49 -23.58 8.95
C SER A 430 3.98 -23.53 9.13
N HIS A 431 3.41 -24.45 9.90
CA HIS A 431 1.98 -24.49 10.15
C HIS A 431 1.65 -24.15 11.61
N ASP A 432 1.14 -22.94 11.83
CA ASP A 432 0.45 -22.58 13.07
C ASP A 432 -1.03 -23.02 13.05
N ASP A 433 -1.70 -22.91 14.18
CA ASP A 433 -3.11 -23.29 14.36
C ASP A 433 -4.13 -22.32 13.75
N ALA A 434 -3.68 -21.20 13.19
CA ALA A 434 -4.53 -20.13 12.65
C ALA A 434 -5.64 -19.64 13.59
N ASN A 435 -5.45 -19.68 14.92
CA ASN A 435 -6.46 -19.24 15.89
C ASN A 435 -6.43 -17.73 16.20
N GLY A 436 -5.64 -16.95 15.46
CA GLY A 436 -5.58 -15.50 15.62
C GLY A 436 -6.92 -14.84 15.29
N THR A 437 -7.19 -13.72 15.97
CA THR A 437 -8.37 -12.90 15.68
C THR A 437 -7.98 -11.44 15.48
N MET A 438 -8.77 -10.74 14.68
CA MET A 438 -8.61 -9.34 14.35
C MET A 438 -9.86 -8.57 14.73
N ARG A 439 -9.66 -7.40 15.33
CA ARG A 439 -10.74 -6.48 15.72
C ARG A 439 -10.30 -5.04 15.50
N VAL A 440 -11.27 -4.16 15.30
CA VAL A 440 -11.02 -2.72 15.29
C VAL A 440 -11.08 -2.22 16.73
N GLU A 441 -10.07 -1.45 17.14
CA GLU A 441 -10.03 -0.74 18.41
C GLU A 441 -9.76 0.74 18.13
N GLY A 442 -10.77 1.59 18.36
CA GLY A 442 -10.74 2.98 17.89
C GLY A 442 -10.82 3.03 16.36
N ASP A 443 -9.77 3.55 15.72
CA ASP A 443 -9.67 3.68 14.26
C ASP A 443 -8.70 2.66 13.62
N ARG A 444 -8.20 1.68 14.39
CA ARG A 444 -7.10 0.79 13.99
C ARG A 444 -7.42 -0.69 14.19
N ILE A 445 -6.96 -1.51 13.26
CA ILE A 445 -6.96 -2.97 13.38
C ILE A 445 -5.93 -3.46 14.42
N ARG A 446 -6.33 -4.45 15.22
CA ARG A 446 -5.51 -5.17 16.19
C ARG A 446 -5.57 -6.66 15.96
N VAL A 447 -4.47 -7.35 16.27
CA VAL A 447 -4.38 -8.80 16.24
C VAL A 447 -4.22 -9.32 17.66
N ASP A 448 -5.10 -10.22 18.06
CA ASP A 448 -5.09 -10.93 19.34
C ASP A 448 -4.86 -12.43 19.08
N TRP A 449 -3.80 -13.00 19.65
CA TRP A 449 -3.50 -14.43 19.50
C TRP A 449 -2.71 -14.98 20.71
N PRO A 450 -3.41 -15.19 21.83
CA PRO A 450 -2.75 -15.61 23.07
C PRO A 450 -1.93 -16.89 22.87
N GLU A 451 -0.72 -16.90 23.44
CA GLU A 451 0.15 -18.08 23.53
C GLU A 451 0.69 -18.63 22.19
N VAL A 452 0.53 -17.92 21.07
CA VAL A 452 0.99 -18.37 19.74
C VAL A 452 2.47 -18.79 19.74
N GLY A 453 3.36 -18.00 20.36
CA GLY A 453 4.80 -18.30 20.44
C GLY A 453 5.16 -19.57 21.22
N LYS A 454 4.20 -20.22 21.89
CA LYS A 454 4.39 -21.45 22.67
C LYS A 454 3.93 -22.71 21.93
N GLN A 455 3.41 -22.59 20.70
CA GLN A 455 2.99 -23.75 19.92
C GLN A 455 4.18 -24.69 19.64
N PRO A 456 3.97 -26.02 19.62
CA PRO A 456 5.05 -27.01 19.49
C PRO A 456 5.92 -26.85 18.24
N ILE A 457 5.33 -26.41 17.13
CA ILE A 457 6.02 -26.24 15.85
C ILE A 457 7.21 -25.29 15.96
N PHE A 458 7.06 -24.18 16.70
CA PHE A 458 8.14 -23.20 16.88
C PHE A 458 9.34 -23.81 17.60
N LYS A 459 9.11 -24.70 18.58
CA LYS A 459 10.19 -25.42 19.26
C LYS A 459 10.90 -26.38 18.29
N THR A 460 10.15 -27.13 17.48
CA THR A 460 10.70 -28.04 16.47
C THR A 460 11.57 -27.30 15.46
N VAL A 461 11.08 -26.17 14.93
CA VAL A 461 11.82 -25.30 14.01
C VAL A 461 13.12 -24.80 14.65
N ASN A 462 13.06 -24.22 15.86
CA ASN A 462 14.24 -23.70 16.55
C ASN A 462 15.31 -24.80 16.78
N ASN A 463 14.90 -26.02 17.15
CA ASN A 463 15.83 -27.15 17.31
C ASN A 463 16.53 -27.50 15.99
N LYS A 464 15.79 -27.49 14.88
CA LYS A 464 16.33 -27.80 13.54
C LYS A 464 17.25 -26.69 13.02
N LEU A 465 16.94 -25.43 13.29
CA LEU A 465 17.84 -24.32 12.98
C LEU A 465 19.13 -24.36 13.82
N GLN A 466 19.04 -24.83 15.08
CA GLN A 466 20.23 -25.08 15.90
C GLN A 466 21.11 -26.19 15.31
N GLU A 467 20.51 -27.30 14.87
CA GLU A 467 21.20 -28.41 14.20
C GLU A 467 21.90 -27.95 12.90
N ALA A 468 21.19 -27.20 12.05
CA ALA A 468 21.74 -26.59 10.84
C ALA A 468 22.92 -25.66 11.13
N THR A 469 22.79 -24.80 12.15
CA THR A 469 23.84 -23.86 12.54
C THR A 469 25.07 -24.58 13.12
N LYS A 470 24.85 -25.63 13.91
CA LYS A 470 25.94 -26.45 14.44
C LYS A 470 26.77 -27.07 13.32
N ALA A 471 26.14 -27.50 12.23
CA ALA A 471 26.84 -28.05 11.06
C ALA A 471 27.75 -27.01 10.36
N LEU A 472 27.50 -25.72 10.58
CA LEU A 472 28.27 -24.61 10.04
C LEU A 472 29.33 -24.07 11.03
N GLY A 473 29.43 -24.64 12.23
CA GLY A 473 30.33 -24.19 13.30
C GLY A 473 29.98 -22.82 13.88
N GLY A 474 28.72 -22.38 13.76
CA GLY A 474 28.26 -21.08 14.26
C GLY A 474 27.46 -21.18 15.55
N THR A 475 27.18 -20.05 16.19
CA THR A 475 26.27 -19.95 17.35
C THR A 475 24.84 -19.70 16.87
N TYR A 476 23.88 -20.55 17.26
CA TYR A 476 22.47 -20.28 16.95
C TYR A 476 21.90 -19.19 17.84
N LEU A 477 21.37 -18.14 17.23
CA LEU A 477 20.61 -17.08 17.88
C LEU A 477 19.12 -17.25 17.52
N THR A 478 18.31 -17.48 18.55
CA THR A 478 16.85 -17.40 18.43
C THR A 478 16.43 -15.96 18.12
N ASN A 479 15.23 -15.78 17.56
CA ASN A 479 14.65 -14.45 17.38
C ASN A 479 14.76 -13.62 18.69
N PRO A 480 15.34 -12.41 18.67
CA PRO A 480 15.48 -11.58 19.87
C PRO A 480 14.16 -11.31 20.62
N SER A 481 13.04 -11.23 19.89
CA SER A 481 11.68 -11.09 20.45
C SER A 481 11.15 -12.37 21.11
N TRP A 482 11.69 -13.53 20.73
CA TRP A 482 11.30 -14.84 21.28
C TRP A 482 12.09 -15.18 22.55
N SER A 483 11.95 -14.37 23.58
CA SER A 483 12.58 -14.59 24.90
C SER A 483 11.54 -14.54 26.02
N LYS A 484 11.86 -15.18 27.16
CA LYS A 484 11.02 -15.13 28.37
C LYS A 484 10.81 -13.69 28.88
N ALA A 485 11.70 -12.76 28.54
CA ALA A 485 11.62 -11.35 28.91
C ALA A 485 10.72 -10.51 27.97
N LEU A 486 10.47 -10.99 26.75
CA LEU A 486 9.61 -10.36 25.74
C LEU A 486 8.43 -11.27 25.37
N ASN A 487 7.96 -12.07 26.34
CA ASN A 487 6.79 -12.97 26.26
C ASN A 487 6.66 -13.86 25.01
N PHE A 488 7.77 -14.20 24.35
CA PHE A 488 7.76 -14.98 23.11
C PHE A 488 7.07 -14.30 21.92
N ASP A 489 7.11 -12.97 21.85
CA ASP A 489 6.53 -12.19 20.75
C ASP A 489 7.03 -12.67 19.38
N LEU A 490 6.09 -12.88 18.46
CA LEU A 490 6.40 -13.26 17.08
C LEU A 490 6.33 -12.05 16.14
N VAL A 491 7.00 -12.14 15.00
CA VAL A 491 6.86 -11.20 13.88
C VAL A 491 6.50 -12.02 12.65
N THR A 492 5.41 -11.66 11.99
CA THR A 492 5.06 -12.23 10.68
C THR A 492 5.18 -11.19 9.59
N VAL A 493 5.68 -11.64 8.43
CA VAL A 493 5.69 -10.91 7.16
C VAL A 493 4.67 -11.51 6.18
N HIS A 494 3.97 -12.57 6.60
CA HIS A 494 2.99 -13.33 5.84
C HIS A 494 1.63 -13.40 6.56
N PRO A 495 0.99 -12.25 6.90
CA PRO A 495 -0.35 -12.26 7.48
C PRO A 495 -1.38 -12.81 6.49
N LEU A 496 -2.13 -13.83 6.89
CA LEU A 496 -3.26 -14.38 6.12
C LEU A 496 -4.51 -14.52 7.01
N GLY A 497 -5.67 -14.65 6.37
CA GLY A 497 -6.95 -14.82 7.06
C GLY A 497 -7.60 -13.51 7.47
N GLY A 498 -8.77 -13.60 8.13
CA GLY A 498 -9.63 -12.47 8.49
C GLY A 498 -10.91 -12.35 7.65
N CYS A 499 -10.83 -12.68 6.36
CA CYS A 499 -11.97 -12.74 5.44
C CYS A 499 -12.08 -14.13 4.80
N VAL A 500 -11.86 -15.17 5.61
CA VAL A 500 -11.61 -16.54 5.15
C VAL A 500 -12.71 -17.12 4.28
N MET A 501 -12.33 -17.95 3.30
CA MET A 501 -13.27 -18.73 2.50
C MET A 501 -14.05 -19.74 3.36
N GLY A 502 -15.32 -19.96 3.03
CA GLY A 502 -16.16 -21.01 3.61
C GLY A 502 -17.36 -21.33 2.73
N GLU A 503 -18.04 -22.44 3.04
CA GLU A 503 -19.24 -22.90 2.31
C GLU A 503 -20.51 -22.10 2.65
N SER A 504 -20.47 -21.31 3.72
CA SER A 504 -21.58 -20.49 4.20
C SER A 504 -21.08 -19.38 5.13
N ALA A 505 -21.95 -18.42 5.47
CA ALA A 505 -21.62 -17.30 6.35
C ALA A 505 -21.17 -17.74 7.75
N GLU A 506 -21.61 -18.89 8.25
CA GLU A 506 -21.21 -19.45 9.55
C GLU A 506 -19.78 -20.02 9.52
N LYS A 507 -19.27 -20.34 8.33
CA LYS A 507 -17.96 -21.02 8.15
C LYS A 507 -16.91 -20.13 7.51
N GLY A 508 -17.30 -19.06 6.82
CA GLY A 508 -16.39 -18.10 6.20
C GLY A 508 -17.05 -16.75 5.93
N VAL A 509 -16.25 -15.79 5.53
CA VAL A 509 -16.66 -14.42 5.16
C VAL A 509 -16.95 -14.32 3.68
N VAL A 510 -16.24 -15.11 2.88
CA VAL A 510 -16.41 -15.18 1.43
C VAL A 510 -16.70 -16.61 0.99
N ASN A 511 -17.40 -16.75 -0.13
CA ASN A 511 -17.53 -18.05 -0.81
C ASN A 511 -16.22 -18.45 -1.51
N HIS A 512 -16.23 -19.61 -2.19
CA HIS A 512 -15.06 -20.10 -2.92
C HIS A 512 -14.58 -19.18 -4.06
N ALA A 513 -15.39 -18.22 -4.51
CA ALA A 513 -15.07 -17.25 -5.56
C ALA A 513 -14.60 -15.90 -4.98
N GLY A 514 -14.46 -15.79 -3.65
CA GLY A 514 -14.09 -14.54 -2.98
C GLY A 514 -15.25 -13.56 -2.81
N GLN A 515 -16.49 -13.92 -3.13
CA GLN A 515 -17.66 -13.06 -2.96
C GLN A 515 -18.12 -13.04 -1.50
N VAL A 516 -18.39 -11.86 -0.96
CA VAL A 516 -18.72 -11.66 0.46
C VAL A 516 -20.14 -12.11 0.78
N TYR A 517 -20.32 -12.88 1.86
CA TYR A 517 -21.65 -13.26 2.38
C TYR A 517 -22.42 -12.05 2.93
N ALA A 518 -23.72 -11.99 2.64
CA ALA A 518 -24.62 -10.89 2.99
C ALA A 518 -25.42 -11.09 4.28
N GLY A 519 -24.89 -11.88 5.21
CA GLY A 519 -25.58 -12.17 6.46
C GLY A 519 -24.70 -12.93 7.44
N GLU A 520 -25.30 -13.30 8.57
CA GLU A 520 -24.62 -14.09 9.59
C GLU A 520 -24.80 -15.60 9.40
N GLN A 521 -25.75 -16.00 8.53
CA GLN A 521 -26.12 -17.39 8.26
C GLN A 521 -26.42 -17.61 6.78
N GLY A 522 -26.35 -18.86 6.33
CA GLY A 522 -26.70 -19.27 4.97
C GLY A 522 -25.69 -18.85 3.90
N THR A 523 -26.15 -18.79 2.65
CA THR A 523 -25.31 -18.63 1.46
C THR A 523 -25.65 -17.40 0.61
N GLU A 524 -26.42 -16.46 1.16
CA GLU A 524 -26.72 -15.20 0.49
C GLU A 524 -25.44 -14.37 0.36
N LEU A 525 -25.23 -13.77 -0.81
CA LEU A 525 -24.01 -13.04 -1.16
C LEU A 525 -24.34 -11.59 -1.44
N HIS A 526 -23.42 -10.68 -1.14
CA HIS A 526 -23.51 -9.28 -1.54
C HIS A 526 -23.21 -9.18 -3.04
N PRO A 527 -24.19 -8.77 -3.89
CA PRO A 527 -23.91 -8.58 -5.31
C PRO A 527 -22.83 -7.51 -5.50
N GLY A 528 -21.77 -7.87 -6.24
CA GLY A 528 -20.69 -6.96 -6.58
C GLY A 528 -19.62 -6.74 -5.50
N LEU A 529 -19.62 -7.46 -4.37
CA LEU A 529 -18.59 -7.27 -3.32
C LEU A 529 -17.69 -8.51 -3.18
N TYR A 530 -16.39 -8.33 -3.39
CA TYR A 530 -15.40 -9.39 -3.39
C TYR A 530 -14.18 -9.07 -2.51
N VAL A 531 -13.50 -10.10 -2.02
CA VAL A 531 -12.15 -10.03 -1.42
C VAL A 531 -11.25 -11.00 -2.19
N LEU A 532 -10.09 -10.54 -2.65
CA LEU A 532 -9.22 -11.30 -3.56
C LEU A 532 -7.75 -11.36 -3.11
N ASP A 533 -7.47 -11.04 -1.84
CA ASP A 533 -6.12 -11.04 -1.27
C ASP A 533 -5.92 -12.14 -0.21
N GLY A 534 -4.80 -12.08 0.53
CA GLY A 534 -4.47 -13.05 1.57
C GLY A 534 -5.50 -13.19 2.71
N ALA A 535 -6.46 -12.26 2.84
CA ALA A 535 -7.52 -12.35 3.84
C ALA A 535 -8.41 -13.59 3.64
N ILE A 536 -8.53 -14.09 2.40
CA ILE A 536 -9.44 -15.19 2.06
C ILE A 536 -8.89 -16.57 2.39
N ILE A 537 -7.60 -16.67 2.75
CA ILE A 537 -6.94 -17.94 3.00
C ILE A 537 -7.26 -18.41 4.43
N PRO A 538 -7.86 -19.61 4.63
CA PRO A 538 -8.37 -20.07 5.92
C PRO A 538 -7.34 -20.71 6.86
N ARG A 539 -6.12 -20.98 6.39
CA ARG A 539 -5.05 -21.62 7.17
C ARG A 539 -3.66 -21.24 6.68
N SER A 540 -2.65 -21.51 7.49
CA SER A 540 -1.23 -21.44 7.09
C SER A 540 -0.96 -22.31 5.85
N VAL A 541 -0.16 -21.79 4.91
CA VAL A 541 0.18 -22.46 3.65
C VAL A 541 1.58 -23.09 3.68
N GLY A 542 2.38 -22.80 4.71
CA GLY A 542 3.67 -23.46 4.99
C GLY A 542 4.81 -23.08 4.03
N VAL A 543 4.59 -22.09 3.16
CA VAL A 543 5.54 -21.50 2.21
C VAL A 543 5.20 -20.03 2.00
N ASN A 544 6.01 -19.25 1.27
CA ASN A 544 5.67 -17.86 1.00
C ASN A 544 4.33 -17.76 0.25
N PRO A 545 3.38 -16.94 0.72
CA PRO A 545 1.99 -17.04 0.28
C PRO A 545 1.72 -16.34 -1.05
N LEU A 546 2.69 -15.62 -1.62
CA LEU A 546 2.45 -14.74 -2.77
C LEU A 546 1.90 -15.49 -3.99
N LEU A 547 2.39 -16.71 -4.25
CA LEU A 547 1.94 -17.52 -5.38
C LEU A 547 0.54 -18.07 -5.12
N THR A 548 0.24 -18.51 -3.89
CA THR A 548 -1.09 -18.96 -3.49
C THR A 548 -2.12 -17.85 -3.60
N ILE A 549 -1.80 -16.64 -3.10
CA ILE A 549 -2.66 -15.46 -3.22
C ILE A 549 -2.90 -15.15 -4.69
N SER A 550 -1.85 -15.15 -5.51
CA SER A 550 -1.97 -14.85 -6.94
C SER A 550 -2.82 -15.89 -7.68
N ALA A 551 -2.65 -17.17 -7.36
CA ALA A 551 -3.39 -18.26 -7.97
C ALA A 551 -4.89 -18.19 -7.64
N LEU A 552 -5.22 -17.91 -6.37
CA LEU A 552 -6.61 -17.73 -5.95
C LEU A 552 -7.23 -16.48 -6.57
N ALA A 553 -6.51 -15.36 -6.64
CA ALA A 553 -6.99 -14.15 -7.29
C ALA A 553 -7.27 -14.36 -8.79
N GLU A 554 -6.37 -15.04 -9.51
CA GLU A 554 -6.57 -15.41 -10.93
C GLU A 554 -7.79 -16.32 -11.12
N ARG A 555 -7.95 -17.33 -10.24
CA ARG A 555 -9.11 -18.22 -10.25
C ARG A 555 -10.42 -17.46 -9.99
N CYS A 556 -10.44 -16.58 -8.99
CA CYS A 556 -11.62 -15.80 -8.67
C CYS A 556 -11.96 -14.80 -9.78
N CYS A 557 -10.98 -14.17 -10.43
CA CYS A 557 -11.24 -13.31 -11.60
C CYS A 557 -11.84 -14.09 -12.77
N GLU A 558 -11.41 -15.33 -12.99
CA GLU A 558 -12.04 -16.23 -13.97
C GLU A 558 -13.50 -16.53 -13.62
N LEU A 559 -13.80 -16.82 -12.35
CA LEU A 559 -15.18 -17.06 -11.89
C LEU A 559 -16.06 -15.81 -12.02
N ILE A 560 -15.54 -14.64 -11.61
CA ILE A 560 -16.23 -13.36 -11.80
C ILE A 560 -16.51 -13.12 -13.29
N ALA A 561 -15.55 -13.40 -14.17
CA ALA A 561 -15.78 -13.26 -15.60
C ALA A 561 -16.88 -14.20 -16.10
N GLN A 562 -16.95 -15.44 -15.61
CA GLN A 562 -18.03 -16.37 -15.95
C GLN A 562 -19.40 -15.85 -15.47
N ASP A 563 -19.49 -15.43 -14.21
CA ASP A 563 -20.73 -14.94 -13.59
C ASP A 563 -21.30 -13.70 -14.31
N TYR A 564 -20.41 -12.80 -14.74
CA TYR A 564 -20.77 -11.57 -15.45
C TYR A 564 -20.70 -11.70 -16.98
N LYS A 565 -20.47 -12.91 -17.51
CA LYS A 565 -20.38 -13.19 -18.96
C LYS A 565 -19.34 -12.31 -19.67
N LEU A 566 -18.20 -12.09 -19.02
CA LEU A 566 -17.06 -11.35 -19.52
C LEU A 566 -16.03 -12.29 -20.14
N THR A 567 -15.21 -11.76 -21.06
CA THR A 567 -14.09 -12.48 -21.65
C THR A 567 -12.79 -11.80 -21.23
N ILE A 568 -11.90 -12.54 -20.55
CA ILE A 568 -10.56 -12.05 -20.20
C ILE A 568 -9.56 -12.57 -21.24
N PRO A 569 -8.99 -11.71 -22.10
CA PRO A 569 -7.87 -12.10 -22.94
C PRO A 569 -6.61 -12.29 -22.09
N TYR A 570 -6.01 -13.48 -22.11
CA TYR A 570 -4.77 -13.80 -21.36
C TYR A 570 -3.48 -13.69 -22.18
N HIS A 571 -3.58 -13.46 -23.50
CA HIS A 571 -2.40 -13.27 -24.34
C HIS A 571 -1.76 -11.90 -24.08
N PHE A 572 -0.45 -11.81 -24.32
CA PHE A 572 0.34 -10.58 -24.19
C PHE A 572 0.69 -10.07 -25.60
N PRO A 573 -0.14 -9.18 -26.20
CA PRO A 573 0.23 -8.56 -27.47
C PRO A 573 1.49 -7.70 -27.27
N ALA A 574 2.24 -7.45 -28.35
CA ALA A 574 3.38 -6.55 -28.28
C ALA A 574 2.88 -5.15 -27.86
N VAL A 575 3.36 -4.69 -26.70
CA VAL A 575 3.04 -3.36 -26.17
C VAL A 575 4.22 -2.45 -26.49
N SER A 576 3.95 -1.30 -27.12
CA SER A 576 4.95 -0.24 -27.20
C SER A 576 5.33 0.17 -25.79
N PRO A 577 6.62 0.45 -25.51
CA PRO A 577 7.02 0.98 -24.22
C PRO A 577 6.15 2.20 -23.91
N GLN A 578 5.53 2.24 -22.73
CA GLN A 578 4.69 3.38 -22.35
C GLN A 578 5.54 4.65 -22.46
N GLU A 579 5.03 5.65 -23.18
CA GLU A 579 5.63 6.98 -23.15
C GLU A 579 5.66 7.45 -21.70
N GLN A 580 6.86 7.78 -21.23
CA GLN A 580 7.10 8.11 -19.85
C GLN A 580 6.43 9.45 -19.54
N MET A 581 5.31 9.43 -18.80
CA MET A 581 4.69 10.65 -18.30
C MET A 581 5.55 11.22 -17.17
N ILE A 582 6.32 12.25 -17.49
CA ILE A 582 7.04 13.05 -16.50
C ILE A 582 6.03 14.02 -15.88
N LYS A 583 5.77 13.88 -14.58
CA LYS A 583 4.90 14.82 -13.86
C LYS A 583 5.68 16.13 -13.61
N PRO A 584 5.20 17.29 -14.08
CA PRO A 584 5.83 18.57 -13.77
C PRO A 584 5.64 18.91 -12.28
N VAL A 585 6.45 19.86 -11.81
CA VAL A 585 6.30 20.41 -10.45
C VAL A 585 4.94 21.05 -10.32
N GLY A 586 4.17 20.61 -9.33
CA GLY A 586 2.84 21.11 -9.02
C GLY A 586 2.78 21.80 -7.67
N ILE A 587 1.59 22.27 -7.30
CA ILE A 587 1.29 22.80 -5.98
C ILE A 587 -0.10 22.34 -5.54
N GLN A 588 -0.28 22.16 -4.24
CA GLN A 588 -1.59 22.00 -3.63
C GLN A 588 -1.74 22.79 -2.34
N PHE A 589 -2.98 23.04 -1.94
CA PHE A 589 -3.38 23.48 -0.60
C PHE A 589 -4.84 23.13 -0.35
N THR A 590 -5.24 23.07 0.92
CA THR A 590 -6.62 22.78 1.35
C THR A 590 -7.24 24.01 2.01
N GLU A 591 -8.44 24.38 1.57
CA GLU A 591 -9.23 25.50 2.06
C GLU A 591 -10.55 25.01 2.65
N LYS A 592 -10.98 25.63 3.75
CA LYS A 592 -12.32 25.50 4.32
C LYS A 592 -13.01 26.86 4.30
N MET A 593 -14.25 26.90 3.82
CA MET A 593 -15.12 28.08 3.93
C MET A 593 -16.46 27.67 4.52
N THR A 594 -17.03 28.55 5.35
CA THR A 594 -18.27 28.34 6.10
C THR A 594 -19.19 29.53 5.97
N GLY A 595 -20.49 29.32 5.94
CA GLY A 595 -21.47 30.40 5.86
C GLY A 595 -22.90 29.87 5.78
N TYR A 596 -23.76 30.63 5.11
CA TYR A 596 -25.19 30.34 5.04
C TYR A 596 -25.70 30.40 3.60
N PHE A 597 -26.68 29.56 3.33
CA PHE A 597 -27.27 29.37 2.01
C PHE A 597 -28.80 29.31 2.13
N SER A 598 -29.52 29.86 1.16
CA SER A 598 -30.98 29.81 1.12
C SER A 598 -31.49 29.29 -0.21
N THR A 599 -32.38 28.30 -0.18
CA THR A 599 -33.13 27.84 -1.35
C THR A 599 -34.32 28.75 -1.70
N ARG A 600 -34.68 29.66 -0.78
CA ARG A 600 -35.83 30.58 -0.91
C ARG A 600 -35.47 31.89 -1.60
N GLU A 601 -34.21 32.30 -1.56
CA GLU A 601 -33.69 33.49 -2.23
C GLU A 601 -32.72 33.07 -3.35
N LYS A 602 -32.98 33.56 -4.56
CA LYS A 602 -32.30 33.13 -5.80
C LYS A 602 -31.71 34.29 -6.59
N GLN A 603 -31.95 35.54 -6.16
CA GLN A 603 -31.52 36.75 -6.85
C GLN A 603 -30.38 37.45 -6.10
N ASP A 604 -30.56 37.75 -4.82
CA ASP A 604 -29.62 38.54 -4.02
C ASP A 604 -28.80 37.69 -3.04
N TYR A 605 -27.48 37.86 -3.01
CA TYR A 605 -26.60 37.06 -2.15
C TYR A 605 -26.69 37.42 -0.67
N THR A 606 -26.83 38.71 -0.35
CA THR A 606 -26.85 39.21 1.03
C THR A 606 -28.15 38.80 1.70
N HIS A 607 -29.28 39.00 1.04
CA HIS A 607 -30.58 38.54 1.52
C HIS A 607 -30.63 37.01 1.65
N ALA A 608 -30.03 36.27 0.71
CA ALA A 608 -29.93 34.82 0.81
C ALA A 608 -29.12 34.36 2.03
N PHE A 609 -28.01 35.05 2.34
CA PHE A 609 -27.19 34.80 3.52
C PHE A 609 -27.96 35.08 4.81
N GLU A 610 -28.61 36.23 4.93
CA GLU A 610 -29.43 36.62 6.10
C GLU A 610 -30.58 35.65 6.33
N LEU A 611 -31.29 35.26 5.27
CA LEU A 611 -32.37 34.28 5.37
C LEU A 611 -31.85 32.89 5.75
N GLY A 612 -30.69 32.49 5.22
CA GLY A 612 -30.01 31.26 5.60
C GLY A 612 -29.64 31.24 7.09
N GLN A 613 -29.21 32.37 7.65
CA GLN A 613 -28.99 32.52 9.10
C GLN A 613 -30.28 32.38 9.91
N GLN A 614 -31.34 33.07 9.49
CA GLN A 614 -32.64 33.02 10.17
C GLN A 614 -33.27 31.63 10.16
N THR A 615 -32.98 30.83 9.13
CA THR A 615 -33.54 29.48 8.95
C THR A 615 -32.59 28.36 9.34
N ASP A 616 -31.44 28.68 9.93
CA ASP A 616 -30.37 27.73 10.30
C ASP A 616 -30.02 26.78 9.15
N SER A 617 -29.71 27.37 8.00
CA SER A 617 -29.36 26.67 6.76
C SER A 617 -27.87 26.86 6.45
N PRO A 618 -26.98 26.13 7.15
CA PRO A 618 -25.54 26.27 6.98
C PRO A 618 -25.10 25.73 5.62
N CYS A 619 -24.02 26.31 5.10
CA CYS A 619 -23.29 25.80 3.96
C CYS A 619 -21.80 25.89 4.25
N GLU A 620 -21.07 24.82 3.96
CA GLU A 620 -19.61 24.82 4.04
C GLU A 620 -19.00 23.94 2.96
N PHE A 621 -17.72 24.18 2.66
CA PHE A 621 -16.92 23.24 1.89
C PHE A 621 -15.57 23.00 2.54
N THR A 622 -14.94 21.88 2.17
CA THR A 622 -13.50 21.69 2.32
C THR A 622 -12.94 21.15 1.01
N LEU A 623 -12.15 21.99 0.35
CA LEU A 623 -11.61 21.75 -1.00
C LEU A 623 -10.09 21.68 -0.93
N THR A 624 -9.52 20.71 -1.63
CA THR A 624 -8.10 20.65 -1.93
C THR A 624 -7.91 21.12 -3.37
N ILE A 625 -7.23 22.25 -3.52
CA ILE A 625 -6.91 22.88 -4.80
C ILE A 625 -5.54 22.37 -5.23
N ILE A 626 -5.44 21.94 -6.48
CA ILE A 626 -4.28 21.22 -7.02
C ILE A 626 -3.98 21.75 -8.41
N SER A 627 -2.76 22.23 -8.62
CA SER A 627 -2.18 22.42 -9.95
C SER A 627 -1.10 21.39 -10.17
N ASP A 628 -1.31 20.50 -11.13
CA ASP A 628 -0.32 19.49 -11.52
C ASP A 628 0.89 20.11 -12.24
N ASN A 629 0.80 21.38 -12.67
CA ASN A 629 1.87 22.12 -13.33
C ASN A 629 1.84 23.59 -12.88
N LEU A 630 2.63 23.91 -11.85
CA LEU A 630 2.71 25.24 -11.27
C LEU A 630 3.12 26.29 -12.31
N GLN A 631 4.12 26.00 -13.13
CA GLN A 631 4.59 26.96 -14.13
C GLN A 631 3.49 27.32 -15.13
N ARG A 632 2.73 26.33 -15.62
CA ARG A 632 1.61 26.56 -16.52
C ARG A 632 0.51 27.40 -15.85
N MET A 633 0.20 27.11 -14.58
CA MET A 633 -0.77 27.90 -13.82
C MET A 633 -0.31 29.36 -13.69
N LEU A 634 0.93 29.61 -13.28
CA LEU A 634 1.43 30.97 -13.07
C LEU A 634 1.52 31.79 -14.38
N LEU A 635 1.73 31.13 -15.53
CA LEU A 635 1.89 31.79 -16.82
C LEU A 635 0.60 31.92 -17.64
N SER A 636 -0.47 31.20 -17.32
CA SER A 636 -1.73 31.30 -18.08
C SER A 636 -2.59 32.45 -17.56
N ASP A 637 -3.26 33.19 -18.44
CA ASP A 637 -4.14 34.31 -18.08
C ASP A 637 -5.29 33.92 -17.12
N ARG A 638 -5.68 32.64 -17.11
CA ARG A 638 -6.77 32.13 -16.25
C ARG A 638 -6.28 31.57 -14.91
N HIS A 639 -4.96 31.44 -14.74
CA HIS A 639 -4.30 30.85 -13.57
C HIS A 639 -5.01 29.59 -13.03
N GLU A 640 -5.33 28.66 -13.94
CA GLU A 640 -6.21 27.54 -13.66
C GLU A 640 -5.54 26.47 -12.80
N ALA A 641 -6.28 25.99 -11.81
CA ALA A 641 -6.01 24.79 -11.04
C ALA A 641 -7.28 23.92 -10.98
N LYS A 642 -7.14 22.66 -10.59
CA LYS A 642 -8.25 21.74 -10.37
C LYS A 642 -8.58 21.66 -8.88
N MET A 643 -9.74 21.12 -8.53
CA MET A 643 -10.12 20.90 -7.14
C MET A 643 -10.90 19.61 -6.91
N VAL A 644 -10.72 19.04 -5.71
CA VAL A 644 -11.46 17.91 -5.16
C VAL A 644 -11.87 18.24 -3.74
N GLY A 645 -12.95 17.66 -3.22
CA GLY A 645 -13.38 17.95 -1.86
C GLY A 645 -14.85 17.64 -1.62
N THR A 646 -15.38 18.22 -0.55
CA THR A 646 -16.75 18.01 -0.11
C THR A 646 -17.45 19.33 0.12
N VAL A 647 -18.75 19.37 -0.16
CA VAL A 647 -19.65 20.49 0.15
C VAL A 647 -20.78 19.98 1.03
N THR A 648 -20.96 20.58 2.20
CA THR A 648 -22.04 20.25 3.13
C THR A 648 -23.10 21.35 3.06
N VAL A 649 -24.30 21.00 2.61
CA VAL A 649 -25.44 21.92 2.48
C VAL A 649 -26.73 21.14 2.79
N PRO A 650 -27.11 21.03 4.08
CA PRO A 650 -28.25 20.21 4.51
C PRO A 650 -29.57 20.57 3.85
N ALA A 651 -29.73 21.83 3.43
CA ALA A 651 -30.90 22.30 2.68
C ALA A 651 -31.07 21.66 1.29
N LEU A 652 -30.01 21.07 0.72
CA LEU A 652 -30.05 20.36 -0.56
C LEU A 652 -29.85 18.85 -0.42
N SER A 653 -28.96 18.43 0.50
CA SER A 653 -28.64 17.01 0.72
C SER A 653 -28.32 16.74 2.18
N LYS A 654 -28.92 15.68 2.74
CA LYS A 654 -28.66 15.25 4.11
C LYS A 654 -27.19 14.85 4.34
N ASN A 655 -26.56 14.25 3.32
CA ASN A 655 -25.16 13.83 3.36
C ASN A 655 -24.27 14.83 2.62
N PRO A 656 -22.98 14.97 2.99
CA PRO A 656 -22.02 15.76 2.25
C PRO A 656 -21.96 15.36 0.77
N LEU A 657 -21.90 16.36 -0.10
CA LEU A 657 -21.75 16.22 -1.55
C LEU A 657 -20.27 16.12 -1.91
N VAL A 658 -19.92 15.30 -2.91
CA VAL A 658 -18.54 15.16 -3.40
C VAL A 658 -18.34 15.97 -4.67
N VAL A 659 -17.18 16.64 -4.75
CA VAL A 659 -16.76 17.47 -5.88
C VAL A 659 -16.11 16.62 -6.97
N SER A 660 -16.50 16.85 -8.22
CA SER A 660 -15.80 16.37 -9.41
C SER A 660 -15.68 17.48 -10.45
N GLU A 661 -14.75 17.33 -11.42
CA GLU A 661 -14.57 18.30 -12.50
C GLU A 661 -14.45 19.74 -11.96
N GLY A 662 -13.77 19.88 -10.83
CA GLY A 662 -13.64 21.14 -10.15
C GLY A 662 -12.53 21.99 -10.77
N ILE A 663 -12.85 23.24 -11.09
CA ILE A 663 -11.95 24.23 -11.67
C ILE A 663 -11.88 25.45 -10.77
N PHE A 664 -10.67 25.81 -10.39
CA PHE A 664 -10.32 27.01 -9.64
C PHE A 664 -9.49 27.96 -10.51
N ASN A 665 -9.88 29.23 -10.60
CA ASN A 665 -9.11 30.26 -11.30
C ASN A 665 -8.68 31.31 -10.29
N LEU A 666 -7.39 31.64 -10.27
CA LEU A 666 -6.80 32.57 -9.31
C LEU A 666 -6.56 33.93 -9.97
N PHE A 667 -7.25 34.99 -9.52
CA PHE A 667 -7.08 36.36 -10.04
C PHE A 667 -7.32 36.50 -11.55
N GLU A 668 -8.41 35.92 -12.05
CA GLU A 668 -8.87 36.12 -13.43
C GLU A 668 -9.49 37.52 -13.57
N GLU A 669 -9.08 38.29 -14.57
CA GLU A 669 -9.61 39.63 -14.83
C GLU A 669 -11.07 39.58 -15.30
N ASP A 670 -11.94 40.38 -14.67
CA ASP A 670 -13.33 40.52 -15.13
C ASP A 670 -13.37 41.37 -16.40
N GLN A 671 -13.64 40.73 -17.54
CA GLN A 671 -13.72 41.40 -18.84
C GLN A 671 -14.85 42.43 -18.94
N LEU A 672 -15.86 42.38 -18.07
CA LEU A 672 -17.01 43.29 -18.06
C LEU A 672 -16.83 44.43 -17.04
N ALA A 673 -16.15 44.16 -15.93
CA ALA A 673 -15.87 45.10 -14.86
C ALA A 673 -14.36 45.32 -14.76
N GLY A 674 -13.80 46.06 -15.75
CA GLY A 674 -12.36 46.31 -15.82
C GLY A 674 -11.80 46.84 -14.49
N GLY A 675 -10.65 46.30 -14.08
CA GLY A 675 -10.03 46.60 -12.78
C GLY A 675 -10.54 45.75 -11.61
N VAL A 676 -11.40 44.75 -11.83
CA VAL A 676 -11.80 43.76 -10.81
C VAL A 676 -11.16 42.41 -11.11
N LEU A 677 -10.47 41.82 -10.13
CA LEU A 677 -9.95 40.46 -10.22
C LEU A 677 -10.91 39.49 -9.53
N LYS A 678 -11.15 38.33 -10.16
CA LYS A 678 -12.00 37.27 -9.61
C LYS A 678 -11.20 36.02 -9.26
N MET A 679 -11.54 35.42 -8.13
CA MET A 679 -11.17 34.03 -7.84
C MET A 679 -12.40 33.15 -8.08
N ASN A 680 -12.40 32.37 -9.15
CA ASN A 680 -13.58 31.59 -9.57
C ASN A 680 -13.53 30.14 -9.09
N TYR A 681 -14.68 29.62 -8.64
CA TYR A 681 -14.88 28.25 -8.17
C TYR A 681 -16.03 27.64 -8.97
N ASN A 682 -15.73 26.63 -9.78
CA ASN A 682 -16.70 25.95 -10.62
C ASN A 682 -16.59 24.44 -10.43
N MET A 683 -17.65 23.78 -9.96
CA MET A 683 -17.61 22.34 -9.71
C MET A 683 -18.96 21.66 -9.88
N LYS A 684 -18.92 20.39 -10.25
CA LYS A 684 -20.06 19.48 -10.15
C LYS A 684 -20.07 18.84 -8.77
N LEU A 685 -21.26 18.75 -8.18
CA LEU A 685 -21.51 18.15 -6.88
C LEU A 685 -22.37 16.90 -7.06
N HIS A 686 -21.95 15.81 -6.43
CA HIS A 686 -22.64 14.53 -6.47
C HIS A 686 -23.15 14.15 -5.09
N ALA A 687 -24.45 13.88 -5.00
CA ALA A 687 -25.08 13.36 -3.80
C ALA A 687 -25.02 11.82 -3.77
N VAL A 688 -25.11 11.28 -2.55
CA VAL A 688 -25.17 9.84 -2.29
C VAL A 688 -26.33 9.19 -3.05
N ASP A 689 -27.51 9.81 -3.02
CA ASP A 689 -28.73 9.30 -3.65
C ASP A 689 -28.74 9.39 -5.19
N GLY A 690 -27.78 10.10 -5.80
CA GLY A 690 -27.67 10.27 -7.24
C GLY A 690 -28.06 11.66 -7.75
N GLN A 691 -28.59 12.54 -6.90
CA GLN A 691 -28.83 13.93 -7.25
C GLN A 691 -27.51 14.64 -7.61
N LYS A 692 -27.60 15.59 -8.54
CA LYS A 692 -26.47 16.37 -9.03
C LYS A 692 -26.77 17.85 -8.90
N PHE A 693 -25.76 18.61 -8.50
CA PHE A 693 -25.80 20.06 -8.46
C PHE A 693 -24.57 20.64 -9.14
N TYR A 694 -24.67 21.88 -9.58
CA TYR A 694 -23.53 22.65 -10.06
C TYR A 694 -23.28 23.82 -9.15
N PHE A 695 -22.08 23.91 -8.61
CA PHE A 695 -21.65 25.00 -7.73
C PHE A 695 -20.85 26.00 -8.55
N ASN A 696 -21.28 27.25 -8.51
CA ASN A 696 -20.54 28.38 -9.02
C ASN A 696 -20.34 29.40 -7.90
N GLY A 697 -19.09 29.73 -7.61
CA GLY A 697 -18.76 30.80 -6.68
C GLY A 697 -17.64 31.68 -7.21
N TYR A 698 -17.58 32.90 -6.68
CA TYR A 698 -16.50 33.83 -6.98
C TYR A 698 -16.19 34.73 -5.78
N LYS A 699 -14.91 35.09 -5.62
CA LYS A 699 -14.45 36.19 -4.77
C LYS A 699 -14.14 37.37 -5.68
N GLU A 700 -14.48 38.58 -5.27
CA GLU A 700 -14.13 39.82 -5.99
C GLU A 700 -13.02 40.52 -5.22
N VAL A 701 -11.96 40.91 -5.93
CA VAL A 701 -10.79 41.59 -5.39
C VAL A 701 -10.62 42.90 -6.15
N TYR A 702 -10.85 44.02 -5.48
CA TYR A 702 -10.86 45.36 -6.06
C TYR A 702 -10.56 46.41 -4.99
N ASP A 703 -9.91 47.50 -5.36
CA ASP A 703 -9.53 48.55 -4.41
C ASP A 703 -10.70 49.51 -4.14
N ASN A 704 -11.24 49.49 -2.92
CA ASN A 704 -12.14 50.51 -2.40
C ASN A 704 -11.49 51.34 -1.28
N PRO A 705 -11.98 52.56 -0.99
CA PRO A 705 -11.51 53.33 0.17
C PRO A 705 -11.75 52.59 1.52
N GLY A 706 -10.72 51.95 2.10
CA GLY A 706 -10.78 51.25 3.39
C GLY A 706 -9.74 50.12 3.55
N PHE A 707 -9.78 49.37 4.66
CA PHE A 707 -9.04 48.10 4.82
C PHE A 707 -9.96 46.94 4.36
N ASP A 708 -10.06 46.69 3.06
CA ASP A 708 -10.97 45.71 2.43
C ASP A 708 -10.31 44.38 2.01
N LEU A 709 -8.98 44.35 1.84
CA LEU A 709 -8.19 43.19 1.40
C LEU A 709 -8.59 41.86 2.06
N TRP A 710 -8.77 41.86 3.39
CA TRP A 710 -9.19 40.64 4.10
C TRP A 710 -10.61 40.23 3.68
N THR A 711 -11.56 41.17 3.65
CA THR A 711 -12.95 40.89 3.28
C THR A 711 -13.05 40.35 1.86
N ASP A 712 -12.31 40.94 0.92
CA ASP A 712 -12.31 40.58 -0.50
C ASP A 712 -11.71 39.20 -0.75
N THR A 713 -10.60 38.89 -0.08
CA THR A 713 -9.95 37.57 -0.19
C THR A 713 -10.64 36.48 0.64
N SER A 714 -11.51 36.86 1.58
CA SER A 714 -12.19 35.95 2.50
C SER A 714 -13.66 35.69 2.20
N THR A 715 -14.31 36.49 1.37
CA THR A 715 -15.75 36.39 1.09
C THR A 715 -16.02 35.75 -0.27
N LEU A 716 -16.81 34.68 -0.28
CA LEU A 716 -17.19 33.96 -1.48
C LEU A 716 -18.71 34.02 -1.69
N PHE A 717 -19.13 34.59 -2.81
CA PHE A 717 -20.52 34.57 -3.26
C PHE A 717 -20.79 33.28 -3.99
N ILE A 718 -21.86 32.56 -3.63
CA ILE A 718 -22.16 31.23 -4.19
C ILE A 718 -23.56 31.18 -4.79
N THR A 719 -23.66 30.54 -5.95
CA THR A 719 -24.91 30.10 -6.57
C THR A 719 -24.83 28.59 -6.81
N ILE A 720 -25.82 27.85 -6.34
CA ILE A 720 -25.95 26.41 -6.62
C ILE A 720 -27.11 26.22 -7.59
N TYR A 721 -26.88 25.45 -8.64
CA TYR A 721 -27.86 25.08 -9.67
C TYR A 721 -28.21 23.60 -9.54
N GLU A 722 -29.46 23.25 -9.85
CA GLU A 722 -29.87 21.86 -10.04
C GLU A 722 -29.25 21.31 -11.34
N GLY A 723 -28.79 20.07 -11.33
CA GLY A 723 -28.16 19.45 -12.51
C GLY A 723 -26.63 19.57 -12.52
N SER A 724 -26.02 19.57 -13.70
CA SER A 724 -24.55 19.43 -13.84
C SER A 724 -23.86 20.64 -14.47
N ASP A 725 -24.60 21.71 -14.74
CA ASP A 725 -24.06 22.96 -15.31
C ASP A 725 -24.93 24.17 -14.90
N LYS A 726 -24.52 25.36 -15.37
CA LYS A 726 -25.21 26.64 -15.11
C LYS A 726 -26.53 26.80 -15.87
N LYS A 727 -26.92 25.86 -16.75
CA LYS A 727 -28.18 25.93 -17.51
C LYS A 727 -29.36 25.41 -16.70
N GLY A 728 -29.08 24.68 -15.61
CA GLY A 728 -30.11 24.21 -14.71
C GLY A 728 -30.77 25.33 -13.89
N PRO A 729 -31.93 25.07 -13.27
CA PRO A 729 -32.57 26.01 -12.36
C PRO A 729 -31.64 26.39 -11.20
N VAL A 730 -31.67 27.65 -10.76
CA VAL A 730 -30.99 28.06 -9.52
C VAL A 730 -31.68 27.37 -8.34
N ALA A 731 -30.93 26.55 -7.60
CA ALA A 731 -31.36 25.91 -6.38
C ALA A 731 -31.38 26.91 -5.21
N GLY A 732 -30.41 27.83 -5.18
CA GLY A 732 -30.32 28.90 -4.18
C GLY A 732 -29.02 29.69 -4.28
N LYS A 733 -28.90 30.71 -3.42
CA LYS A 733 -27.70 31.55 -3.27
C LYS A 733 -27.23 31.60 -1.82
N GLY A 734 -25.99 32.05 -1.61
CA GLY A 734 -25.43 32.24 -0.28
C GLY A 734 -24.09 32.96 -0.29
N ILE A 735 -23.54 33.13 0.90
CA ILE A 735 -22.20 33.70 1.12
C ILE A 735 -21.43 32.78 2.07
N LEU A 736 -20.21 32.43 1.69
CA LEU A 736 -19.27 31.71 2.53
C LEU A 736 -18.10 32.63 2.90
N LYS A 737 -17.54 32.43 4.09
CA LYS A 737 -16.37 33.13 4.59
C LYS A 737 -15.31 32.15 5.06
N ILE A 738 -14.05 32.47 4.81
CA ILE A 738 -12.93 31.79 5.47
C ILE A 738 -12.72 32.39 6.86
N GLN A 739 -12.68 31.53 7.87
CA GLN A 739 -12.41 31.98 9.23
C GLN A 739 -10.90 32.21 9.41
N PRO A 740 -10.45 33.17 10.23
CA PRO A 740 -9.03 33.41 10.47
C PRO A 740 -8.25 32.15 10.91
N LYS A 741 -8.89 31.30 11.75
CA LYS A 741 -8.31 30.01 12.17
C LYS A 741 -8.13 29.02 11.00
N ASP A 742 -9.08 29.00 10.06
CA ASP A 742 -9.08 28.07 8.94
C ASP A 742 -8.07 28.55 7.88
N PHE A 743 -7.93 29.85 7.68
CA PHE A 743 -6.87 30.43 6.85
C PHE A 743 -5.48 30.11 7.41
N ALA A 744 -5.27 30.28 8.72
CA ALA A 744 -4.00 29.90 9.35
C ALA A 744 -3.68 28.41 9.14
N ALA A 745 -4.69 27.54 9.27
CA ALA A 745 -4.54 26.12 8.96
C ALA A 745 -4.23 25.87 7.47
N GLN A 746 -4.92 26.54 6.55
CA GLN A 746 -4.70 26.43 5.09
C GLN A 746 -3.26 26.69 4.70
N ILE A 747 -2.63 27.75 5.23
CA ILE A 747 -1.23 28.06 4.93
C ILE A 747 -0.31 26.88 5.28
N THR A 748 -0.60 26.15 6.37
CA THR A 748 0.18 24.98 6.77
C THR A 748 -0.05 23.73 5.88
N THR A 749 -1.09 23.72 5.04
CA THR A 749 -1.38 22.62 4.12
C THR A 749 -0.74 22.77 2.75
N MET A 750 -0.12 23.93 2.48
CA MET A 750 0.48 24.22 1.18
C MET A 750 1.70 23.34 0.92
N LYS A 751 1.72 22.65 -0.22
CA LYS A 751 2.78 21.69 -0.57
C LYS A 751 3.13 21.77 -2.06
N ALA A 752 4.42 21.66 -2.36
CA ALA A 752 4.87 21.39 -3.72
C ALA A 752 4.70 19.90 -4.05
N LEU A 753 4.28 19.60 -5.27
CA LEU A 753 4.08 18.25 -5.79
C LEU A 753 5.18 17.89 -6.79
N ASN A 754 5.50 16.60 -6.89
CA ASN A 754 6.42 16.03 -7.89
C ASN A 754 7.84 16.64 -7.89
N THR A 755 8.31 17.15 -6.75
CA THR A 755 9.67 17.73 -6.66
C THR A 755 10.73 16.65 -6.43
N ALA A 756 11.88 16.81 -7.06
CA ALA A 756 13.00 15.90 -6.99
C ALA A 756 13.83 16.06 -5.70
N ASN A 757 13.80 17.26 -5.09
CA ASN A 757 14.60 17.60 -3.92
C ASN A 757 14.02 18.78 -3.10
N PRO A 758 14.49 19.01 -1.85
CA PRO A 758 13.97 20.07 -0.99
C PRO A 758 14.17 21.50 -1.51
N LEU A 759 15.19 21.75 -2.34
CA LEU A 759 15.44 23.08 -2.91
C LEU A 759 14.34 23.43 -3.92
N GLU A 760 13.98 22.48 -4.78
CA GLU A 760 12.88 22.62 -5.73
C GLU A 760 11.52 22.78 -5.01
N THR A 761 11.31 22.06 -3.90
CA THR A 761 10.14 22.29 -3.02
C THR A 761 10.07 23.72 -2.51
N ALA A 762 11.17 24.25 -1.95
CA ALA A 762 11.20 25.60 -1.42
C ALA A 762 10.99 26.64 -2.54
N GLN A 763 11.56 26.40 -3.72
CA GLN A 763 11.41 27.28 -4.88
C GLN A 763 9.95 27.33 -5.37
N ALA A 764 9.28 26.19 -5.52
CA ALA A 764 7.89 26.13 -5.94
C ALA A 764 6.94 26.88 -4.98
N LEU A 765 7.12 26.69 -3.66
CA LEU A 765 6.34 27.41 -2.65
C LEU A 765 6.60 28.92 -2.70
N LYS A 766 7.86 29.32 -2.88
CA LYS A 766 8.26 30.72 -3.02
C LYS A 766 7.64 31.35 -4.27
N ASP A 767 7.69 30.68 -5.42
CA ASP A 767 7.18 31.21 -6.69
C ASP A 767 5.67 31.44 -6.63
N PHE A 768 4.92 30.48 -6.07
CA PHE A 768 3.50 30.65 -5.83
C PHE A 768 3.20 31.78 -4.84
N GLY A 769 3.93 31.83 -3.71
CA GLY A 769 3.74 32.89 -2.71
C GLY A 769 4.04 34.29 -3.27
N LEU A 770 5.11 34.44 -4.04
CA LEU A 770 5.47 35.69 -4.70
C LEU A 770 4.39 36.11 -5.70
N PHE A 771 3.92 35.19 -6.55
CA PHE A 771 2.82 35.46 -7.48
C PHE A 771 1.59 35.98 -6.73
N PHE A 772 1.14 35.26 -5.70
CA PHE A 772 -0.04 35.64 -4.93
C PHE A 772 0.10 37.03 -4.30
N THR A 773 1.23 37.30 -3.64
CA THR A 773 1.47 38.62 -3.02
C THR A 773 1.61 39.75 -4.03
N LYS A 774 2.21 39.48 -5.20
CA LYS A 774 2.39 40.47 -6.26
C LYS A 774 1.05 40.85 -6.89
N SER A 775 0.18 39.87 -7.17
CA SER A 775 -1.16 40.14 -7.71
C SER A 775 -1.99 41.00 -6.77
N LEU A 776 -1.93 40.72 -5.46
CA LEU A 776 -2.60 41.56 -4.46
C LEU A 776 -1.99 42.96 -4.37
N TYR A 777 -0.66 43.07 -4.33
CA TYR A 777 0.00 44.37 -4.31
C TYR A 777 -0.36 45.21 -5.54
N GLN A 778 -0.37 44.62 -6.73
CA GLN A 778 -0.74 45.32 -7.98
C GLN A 778 -2.20 45.77 -8.01
N GLN A 779 -3.08 45.11 -7.25
CA GLN A 779 -4.50 45.44 -7.19
C GLN A 779 -4.82 46.54 -6.18
N TYR A 780 -4.04 46.66 -5.10
CA TYR A 780 -4.26 47.60 -3.99
C TYR A 780 -3.17 48.70 -3.85
N ALA A 781 -2.24 48.80 -4.81
CA ALA A 781 -1.19 49.82 -4.85
C ALA A 781 -1.34 50.70 -6.09
#